data_AF-A0AAW1RBP8-F1
#
_entry.id   AF-A0AAW1RBP8-F1
#
_cell.length_a   1.000
_cell.length_b   1.000
_cell.length_c   1.000
_cell.angle_alpha   90.00
_cell.angle_beta   90.00
_cell.angle_gamma   90.00
#
_symmetry.space_group_name_H-M   'P 1'
#
loop_
_entity.id
_entity.type
_entity.pdbx_description
1 polymer ?
#
loop_
_entity_poly.entity_id
_entity_poly.type
_entity_poly.pdbx_seq_one_letter_code
_entity_poly.pdbx_strand_id
1 'polypeptide(L)'
;MSLVDTALVGRLGAAELGAVGLSSLIFNLSNFLFNFLLIVTTPKIAAAVARSDTEAASQTTAQGLWIGAGIGIIMGTAIWFLGPPAMQALQAEPAVAQHAVTYLRCRAVASPAVLSLYVVIGSFRGWADTRTPLVASIFANVANLVGDCVLMFGFGWGVAGAALATSFSQYCSLAILLAMGIRKGMLKFSDLRYPPDPRDIGALLRSGLALSLRNTANLAVIMSVTGLVTKLGSIHLAAHEIIRQVYIFSLQSFSSFDIAAQTLIASYLGRGNRAVARDVLVRVVQIGTAIGIGMMLLIFNFRSSIPRIFSQDPAVVKLAADTLIVIALYLPLDAVAQILEGGLLGASDTGYIGKAAIVTAGLAFAAVILTFQSYPNLPGLWFGLKTLTLGRLATGSYRYISKNAPLGILHDAHLDATAPDLVLMAASCFRGFPLQKPRSIRIQSSLDKSPRRLVTQSPVNPLSITPLEEKCLTSFLAISPREASGTATRARAEDLCQSAARDQKSPSDFVIGALVALEADAETVGAAGNLQDLDGSWRLIFSSSAPIPPWRYIPIPESFIVNVADSSFALKSQLGFIGTNFQGSFTWDPLTSKLNFGFNQLLLSCFSWRKTFKLDVSWKTYTWFYVRDSLACARSSEGGLIMMLLESRNHPTHGE
;
A
#
# COMPACT_ATOMS: atom_id res chain seq x y z
N MET A 1 -20.43 15.04 -5.47
CA MET A 1 -21.84 14.66 -5.38
C MET A 1 -21.90 13.29 -4.74
N SER A 2 -22.59 13.17 -3.62
CA SER A 2 -22.80 11.88 -2.98
C SER A 2 -23.98 11.14 -3.64
N LEU A 3 -24.08 9.82 -3.46
CA LEU A 3 -25.24 9.04 -3.93
C LEU A 3 -26.56 9.55 -3.32
N VAL A 4 -26.46 10.15 -2.13
CA VAL A 4 -27.58 10.74 -1.39
C VAL A 4 -28.08 12.00 -2.09
N ASP A 5 -27.19 12.90 -2.53
CA ASP A 5 -27.56 14.12 -3.26
C ASP A 5 -28.38 13.76 -4.51
N THR A 6 -28.00 12.67 -5.21
CA THR A 6 -28.68 12.22 -6.43
C THR A 6 -30.09 11.74 -6.12
N ALA A 7 -30.24 10.99 -5.02
CA ALA A 7 -31.54 10.50 -4.58
C ALA A 7 -32.46 11.64 -4.10
N LEU A 8 -31.91 12.66 -3.44
CA LEU A 8 -32.68 13.82 -2.96
C LEU A 8 -33.09 14.74 -4.12
N VAL A 9 -32.17 15.07 -5.02
CA VAL A 9 -32.49 15.88 -6.21
C VAL A 9 -33.50 15.18 -7.11
N GLY A 10 -33.44 13.84 -7.23
CA GLY A 10 -34.44 13.07 -7.98
C GLY A 10 -35.88 13.24 -7.50
N ARG A 11 -36.10 13.73 -6.26
CA ARG A 11 -37.43 14.06 -5.74
C ARG A 11 -37.97 15.41 -6.22
N LEU A 12 -37.10 16.30 -6.72
CA LEU A 12 -37.50 17.59 -7.28
C LEU A 12 -38.12 17.42 -8.67
N GLY A 13 -37.50 16.57 -9.49
CA GLY A 13 -37.98 16.29 -10.84
C GLY A 13 -36.89 15.71 -11.75
N ALA A 14 -37.32 15.23 -12.92
CA ALA A 14 -36.42 14.64 -13.90
C ALA A 14 -35.48 15.68 -14.53
N ALA A 15 -35.96 16.92 -14.75
CA ALA A 15 -35.17 18.00 -15.33
C ALA A 15 -34.03 18.42 -14.39
N GLU A 16 -34.33 18.54 -13.10
CA GLU A 16 -33.36 18.84 -12.03
C GLU A 16 -32.32 17.74 -11.91
N LEU A 17 -32.73 16.47 -11.93
CA LEU A 17 -31.81 15.35 -11.88
C LEU A 17 -30.87 15.31 -13.09
N GLY A 18 -31.41 15.49 -14.29
CA GLY A 18 -30.63 15.59 -15.53
C GLY A 18 -29.64 16.76 -15.48
N ALA A 19 -30.08 17.90 -14.95
CA ALA A 19 -29.28 19.11 -14.81
C ALA A 19 -28.09 18.92 -13.88
N VAL A 20 -28.33 18.29 -12.72
CA VAL A 20 -27.27 17.97 -11.75
C VAL A 20 -26.28 16.95 -12.33
N GLY A 21 -26.76 15.98 -13.11
CA GLY A 21 -25.91 15.02 -13.83
C GLY A 21 -24.94 15.69 -14.80
N LEU A 22 -25.45 16.51 -15.73
CA LEU A 22 -24.63 17.23 -16.72
C LEU A 22 -23.65 18.21 -16.04
N SER A 23 -24.11 18.94 -15.03
CA SER A 23 -23.27 19.90 -14.32
C SER A 23 -22.17 19.23 -13.51
N SER A 24 -22.48 18.12 -12.86
CA SER A 24 -21.49 17.35 -12.09
C SER A 24 -20.44 16.72 -12.99
N LEU A 25 -20.80 16.31 -14.21
CA LEU A 25 -19.82 15.83 -15.20
C LEU A 25 -18.78 16.91 -15.51
N ILE A 26 -19.23 18.12 -15.87
CA ILE A 26 -18.32 19.25 -16.17
C ILE A 26 -17.45 19.57 -14.95
N PHE A 27 -18.08 19.80 -13.80
CA PHE A 27 -17.36 20.19 -12.59
C PHE A 27 -16.32 19.14 -12.18
N ASN A 28 -16.69 17.85 -12.18
CA ASN A 28 -15.77 16.78 -11.78
C ASN A 28 -14.64 16.62 -12.79
N LEU A 29 -14.91 16.71 -14.10
CA LEU A 29 -13.88 16.61 -15.13
C LEU A 29 -12.88 17.77 -15.01
N SER A 30 -13.36 19.01 -14.83
CA SER A 30 -12.50 20.17 -14.63
C SER A 30 -11.58 20.00 -13.42
N ASN A 31 -12.11 19.56 -12.28
CA ASN A 31 -11.32 19.34 -11.07
C ASN A 31 -10.39 18.12 -11.17
N PHE A 32 -10.80 17.06 -11.88
CA PHE A 32 -10.01 15.84 -12.04
C PHE A 32 -8.67 16.10 -12.75
N LEU A 33 -8.63 17.07 -13.68
CA LEU A 33 -7.39 17.50 -14.34
C LEU A 33 -6.32 17.99 -13.34
N PHE A 34 -6.71 18.52 -12.20
CA PHE A 34 -5.82 19.04 -11.16
C PHE A 34 -5.55 18.04 -10.02
N ASN A 35 -5.95 16.78 -10.18
CA ASN A 35 -5.67 15.73 -9.21
C ASN A 35 -4.16 15.48 -9.02
N PHE A 36 -3.30 15.96 -9.93
CA PHE A 36 -1.85 15.93 -9.74
C PHE A 36 -1.39 16.60 -8.44
N LEU A 37 -2.14 17.60 -7.91
CA LEU A 37 -1.82 18.24 -6.64
C LEU A 37 -1.75 17.19 -5.52
N LEU A 38 -2.71 16.27 -5.49
CA LEU A 38 -2.72 15.15 -4.53
C LEU A 38 -1.54 14.18 -4.78
N ILE A 39 -1.33 13.83 -6.05
CA ILE A 39 -0.34 12.82 -6.47
C ILE A 39 1.09 13.29 -6.23
N VAL A 40 1.39 14.58 -6.40
CA VAL A 40 2.73 15.15 -6.23
C VAL A 40 3.00 15.54 -4.78
N THR A 41 1.99 16.04 -4.06
CA THR A 41 2.17 16.49 -2.67
C THR A 41 2.47 15.32 -1.73
N THR A 42 1.82 14.17 -1.91
CA THR A 42 2.00 12.97 -1.06
C THR A 42 3.47 12.52 -0.96
N PRO A 43 4.17 12.16 -2.07
CA PRO A 43 5.55 11.69 -2.00
C PRO A 43 6.54 12.78 -1.58
N LYS A 44 6.32 14.05 -1.96
CA LYS A 44 7.18 15.17 -1.55
C LYS A 44 7.19 15.34 -0.03
N ILE A 45 6.01 15.31 0.59
CA ILE A 45 5.86 15.45 2.04
C ILE A 45 6.38 14.19 2.75
N ALA A 46 6.05 12.99 2.26
CA ALA A 46 6.59 11.75 2.81
C ALA A 46 8.12 11.75 2.86
N ALA A 47 8.78 12.19 1.78
CA ALA A 47 10.23 12.29 1.74
C ALA A 47 10.80 13.35 2.71
N ALA A 48 10.14 14.50 2.85
CA ALA A 48 10.56 15.56 3.79
C ALA A 48 10.41 15.14 5.26
N VAL A 49 9.24 14.58 5.61
CA VAL A 49 8.96 14.02 6.94
C VAL A 49 9.96 12.92 7.28
N ALA A 50 10.28 12.07 6.31
CA ALA A 50 11.27 11.01 6.48
C ALA A 50 12.71 11.51 6.77
N ARG A 51 13.06 12.71 6.30
CA ARG A 51 14.31 13.42 6.64
C ARG A 51 14.24 14.18 7.96
N SER A 52 13.14 14.07 8.70
CA SER A 52 12.82 14.90 9.87
C SER A 52 12.74 16.40 9.55
N ASP A 53 12.54 16.75 8.28
CA ASP A 53 12.45 18.12 7.79
C ASP A 53 10.96 18.55 7.75
N THR A 54 10.42 18.77 8.94
CA THR A 54 9.02 19.17 9.14
C THR A 54 8.74 20.57 8.58
N GLU A 55 9.78 21.40 8.46
CA GLU A 55 9.68 22.74 7.90
C GLU A 55 9.49 22.68 6.38
N ALA A 56 10.32 21.92 5.66
CA ALA A 56 10.10 21.72 4.22
C ALA A 56 8.76 21.04 3.92
N ALA A 57 8.30 20.13 4.79
CA ALA A 57 6.98 19.49 4.68
C ALA A 57 5.83 20.52 4.82
N SER A 58 5.92 21.39 5.83
CA SER A 58 4.97 22.48 6.06
C SER A 58 4.96 23.48 4.91
N GLN A 59 6.14 23.94 4.48
CA GLN A 59 6.30 24.83 3.34
C GLN A 59 5.70 24.21 2.07
N THR A 60 6.03 22.96 1.74
CA THR A 60 5.45 22.26 0.58
C THR A 60 3.92 22.21 0.64
N THR A 61 3.34 21.99 1.83
CA THR A 61 1.89 22.01 2.03
C THR A 61 1.32 23.41 1.78
N ALA A 62 1.95 24.46 2.34
CA ALA A 62 1.53 25.85 2.17
C ALA A 62 1.63 26.32 0.70
N GLN A 63 2.72 25.99 0.01
CA GLN A 63 2.90 26.28 -1.41
C GLN A 63 1.80 25.60 -2.24
N GLY A 64 1.53 24.32 -1.97
CA GLY A 64 0.44 23.59 -2.61
C GLY A 64 -0.91 24.24 -2.35
N LEU A 65 -1.19 24.71 -1.13
CA LEU A 65 -2.43 25.39 -0.77
C LEU A 65 -2.63 26.69 -1.55
N TRP A 66 -1.58 27.51 -1.69
CA TRP A 66 -1.61 28.70 -2.52
C TRP A 66 -1.91 28.39 -3.99
N ILE A 67 -1.22 27.40 -4.55
CA ILE A 67 -1.43 26.97 -5.94
C ILE A 67 -2.84 26.41 -6.13
N GLY A 68 -3.29 25.54 -5.23
CA GLY A 68 -4.61 24.92 -5.27
C GLY A 68 -5.73 25.96 -5.16
N ALA A 69 -5.62 26.91 -4.22
CA ALA A 69 -6.59 27.99 -4.08
C ALA A 69 -6.59 28.90 -5.31
N GLY A 70 -5.41 29.32 -5.81
CA GLY A 70 -5.29 30.19 -6.97
C GLY A 70 -5.87 29.56 -8.24
N ILE A 71 -5.47 28.32 -8.56
CA ILE A 71 -6.02 27.56 -9.68
C ILE A 71 -7.53 27.34 -9.48
N GLY A 72 -7.96 27.04 -8.26
CA GLY A 72 -9.36 26.79 -7.96
C GLY A 72 -10.23 28.03 -8.15
N ILE A 73 -9.72 29.23 -7.83
CA ILE A 73 -10.40 30.50 -8.09
C ILE A 73 -10.50 30.74 -9.60
N ILE A 74 -9.41 30.58 -10.34
CA ILE A 74 -9.41 30.74 -11.81
C ILE A 74 -10.38 29.77 -12.46
N MET A 75 -10.34 28.51 -12.05
CA MET A 75 -11.21 27.46 -12.58
C MET A 75 -12.67 27.67 -12.17
N GLY A 76 -12.96 28.04 -10.92
CA GLY A 76 -14.31 28.39 -10.50
C GLY A 76 -14.87 29.56 -11.29
N THR A 77 -14.05 30.59 -11.52
CA THR A 77 -14.41 31.74 -12.37
C THR A 77 -14.69 31.29 -13.81
N ALA A 78 -13.83 30.46 -14.39
CA ALA A 78 -14.04 29.91 -15.73
C ALA A 78 -15.34 29.09 -15.81
N ILE A 79 -15.62 28.22 -14.84
CA ILE A 79 -16.85 27.42 -14.77
C ILE A 79 -18.09 28.34 -14.66
N TRP A 80 -18.00 29.41 -13.87
CA TRP A 80 -19.10 30.36 -13.69
C TRP A 80 -19.53 31.04 -14.99
N PHE A 81 -18.55 31.48 -15.79
CA PHE A 81 -18.79 32.20 -17.05
C PHE A 81 -19.00 31.26 -18.26
N LEU A 82 -18.26 30.15 -18.32
CA LEU A 82 -18.35 29.17 -19.40
C LEU A 82 -19.43 28.12 -19.20
N GLY A 83 -20.14 28.14 -18.06
CA GLY A 83 -21.24 27.21 -17.79
C GLY A 83 -22.35 27.22 -18.85
N PRO A 84 -22.93 28.38 -19.22
CA PRO A 84 -23.92 28.46 -20.29
C PRO A 84 -23.44 27.94 -21.65
N PRO A 85 -22.30 28.38 -22.22
CA PRO A 85 -21.83 27.85 -23.50
C PRO A 85 -21.47 26.36 -23.42
N ALA A 86 -21.04 25.86 -22.26
CA ALA A 86 -20.81 24.44 -22.08
C ALA A 86 -22.13 23.62 -22.11
N MET A 87 -23.22 24.12 -21.51
CA MET A 87 -24.54 23.48 -21.61
C MET A 87 -25.08 23.50 -23.04
N GLN A 88 -24.83 24.58 -23.79
CA GLN A 88 -25.19 24.67 -25.21
C GLN A 88 -24.39 23.68 -26.06
N ALA A 89 -23.08 23.55 -25.81
CA ALA A 89 -22.23 22.59 -26.50
C ALA A 89 -22.64 21.13 -26.25
N LEU A 90 -23.18 20.85 -25.06
CA LEU A 90 -23.77 19.55 -24.71
C LEU A 90 -25.20 19.35 -25.25
N GLN A 91 -25.76 20.34 -25.96
CA GLN A 91 -27.13 20.31 -26.49
C GLN A 91 -28.17 20.00 -25.41
N ALA A 92 -27.97 20.53 -24.20
CA ALA A 92 -28.92 20.34 -23.11
C ALA A 92 -30.28 20.97 -23.44
N GLU A 93 -31.37 20.23 -23.19
CA GLU A 93 -32.73 20.73 -23.36
C GLU A 93 -32.96 22.00 -22.51
N PRO A 94 -33.72 23.01 -22.97
CA PRO A 94 -33.85 24.29 -22.28
C PRO A 94 -34.23 24.18 -20.79
N ALA A 95 -35.17 23.29 -20.45
CA ALA A 95 -35.60 23.05 -19.07
C ALA A 95 -34.46 22.52 -18.19
N VAL A 96 -33.63 21.63 -18.73
CA VAL A 96 -32.46 21.06 -18.03
C VAL A 96 -31.33 22.09 -17.95
N ALA A 97 -31.07 22.83 -19.04
CA ALA A 97 -29.98 23.77 -19.15
C ALA A 97 -30.08 24.89 -18.09
N GLN A 98 -31.28 25.40 -17.80
CA GLN A 98 -31.47 26.44 -16.79
C GLN A 98 -31.09 25.97 -15.38
N HIS A 99 -31.56 24.79 -14.98
CA HIS A 99 -31.18 24.18 -13.71
C HIS A 99 -29.69 23.82 -13.67
N ALA A 100 -29.13 23.38 -14.79
CA ALA A 100 -27.73 22.97 -14.89
C ALA A 100 -26.79 24.17 -14.71
N VAL A 101 -27.06 25.29 -15.39
CA VAL A 101 -26.29 26.53 -15.21
C VAL A 101 -26.36 27.02 -13.77
N THR A 102 -27.54 26.97 -13.15
CA THR A 102 -27.73 27.37 -11.75
C THR A 102 -26.89 26.51 -10.80
N TYR A 103 -26.99 25.18 -10.94
CA TYR A 103 -26.23 24.24 -10.13
C TYR A 103 -24.72 24.42 -10.34
N LEU A 104 -24.28 24.52 -11.59
CA LEU A 104 -22.87 24.64 -11.96
C LEU A 104 -22.23 25.92 -11.39
N ARG A 105 -22.94 27.05 -11.44
CA ARG A 105 -22.50 28.31 -10.81
C ARG A 105 -22.37 28.19 -9.30
N CYS A 106 -23.36 27.60 -8.63
CA CYS A 106 -23.31 27.36 -7.18
C CYS A 106 -22.16 26.41 -6.78
N ARG A 107 -21.87 25.40 -7.62
CA ARG A 107 -20.74 24.49 -7.43
C ARG A 107 -19.39 25.13 -7.73
N ALA A 108 -19.32 26.09 -8.65
CA ALA A 108 -18.08 26.76 -9.04
C ALA A 108 -17.36 27.41 -7.83
N VAL A 109 -18.12 27.89 -6.85
CA VAL A 109 -17.60 28.48 -5.60
C VAL A 109 -16.79 27.48 -4.77
N ALA A 110 -16.99 26.17 -4.96
CA ALA A 110 -16.25 25.13 -4.24
C ALA A 110 -14.91 24.75 -4.88
N SER A 111 -14.63 25.18 -6.12
CA SER A 111 -13.38 24.83 -6.82
C SER A 111 -12.11 25.14 -6.01
N PRO A 112 -11.98 26.30 -5.32
CA PRO A 112 -10.84 26.56 -4.43
C PRO A 112 -10.74 25.51 -3.30
N ALA A 113 -11.85 25.20 -2.64
CA ALA A 113 -11.87 24.23 -1.56
C ALA A 113 -11.48 22.83 -2.03
N VAL A 114 -12.00 22.38 -3.18
CA VAL A 114 -11.72 21.05 -3.74
C VAL A 114 -10.24 20.87 -4.07
N LEU A 115 -9.62 21.88 -4.70
CA LEU A 115 -8.20 21.79 -5.04
C LEU A 115 -7.30 21.91 -3.81
N SER A 116 -7.64 22.78 -2.85
CA SER A 116 -6.95 22.81 -1.56
C SER A 116 -7.09 21.48 -0.80
N LEU A 117 -8.25 20.82 -0.87
CA LEU A 117 -8.45 19.49 -0.28
C LEU A 117 -7.52 18.44 -0.89
N TYR A 118 -7.26 18.46 -2.20
CA TYR A 118 -6.26 17.56 -2.80
C TYR A 118 -4.88 17.71 -2.17
N VAL A 119 -4.46 18.94 -1.90
CA VAL A 119 -3.17 19.23 -1.27
C VAL A 119 -3.16 18.75 0.18
N VAL A 120 -4.18 19.11 0.97
CA VAL A 120 -4.19 18.76 2.39
C VAL A 120 -4.34 17.25 2.59
N ILE A 121 -5.21 16.58 1.83
CA ILE A 121 -5.30 15.11 1.85
C ILE A 121 -3.96 14.48 1.47
N GLY A 122 -3.27 15.04 0.47
CA GLY A 122 -1.93 14.61 0.09
C GLY A 122 -0.91 14.80 1.21
N SER A 123 -0.99 15.91 1.94
CA SER A 123 -0.14 16.19 3.10
C SER A 123 -0.36 15.18 4.22
N PHE A 124 -1.61 14.93 4.61
CA PHE A 124 -1.94 13.89 5.58
C PHE A 124 -1.46 12.50 5.17
N ARG A 125 -1.64 12.13 3.89
CA ARG A 125 -1.09 10.88 3.35
C ARG A 125 0.44 10.84 3.41
N GLY A 126 1.12 11.94 3.09
CA GLY A 126 2.58 12.06 3.18
C GLY A 126 3.10 11.84 4.61
N TRP A 127 2.34 12.29 5.62
CA TRP A 127 2.58 12.01 7.03
C TRP A 127 2.14 10.60 7.49
N ALA A 128 1.71 9.74 6.56
CA ALA A 128 1.12 8.43 6.81
C ALA A 128 -0.16 8.45 7.69
N ASP A 129 -0.81 9.60 7.82
CA ASP A 129 -2.10 9.74 8.51
C ASP A 129 -3.25 9.68 7.51
N THR A 130 -3.78 8.48 7.28
CA THR A 130 -4.96 8.26 6.43
C THR A 130 -6.28 8.33 7.20
N ARG A 131 -6.24 8.35 8.54
CA ARG A 131 -7.43 8.33 9.39
C ARG A 131 -8.08 9.71 9.47
N THR A 132 -7.29 10.77 9.62
CA THR A 132 -7.84 12.12 9.76
C THR A 132 -8.63 12.55 8.51
N PRO A 133 -8.14 12.34 7.26
CA PRO A 133 -8.93 12.60 6.05
C PRO A 133 -10.22 11.77 5.95
N LEU A 134 -10.21 10.52 6.40
CA LEU A 134 -11.39 9.66 6.40
C LEU A 134 -12.48 10.22 7.33
N VAL A 135 -12.10 10.57 8.56
CA VAL A 135 -13.03 11.15 9.55
C VAL A 135 -13.58 12.50 9.07
N ALA A 136 -12.72 13.38 8.53
CA ALA A 136 -13.15 14.65 7.95
C ALA A 136 -14.14 14.45 6.79
N SER A 137 -13.90 13.43 5.94
CA SER A 137 -14.82 13.08 4.85
C SER A 137 -16.18 12.59 5.37
N ILE A 138 -16.22 11.77 6.42
CA ILE A 138 -17.48 11.33 7.03
C ILE A 138 -18.26 12.53 7.56
N PHE A 139 -17.61 13.41 8.33
CA PHE A 139 -18.25 14.63 8.85
C PHE A 139 -18.78 15.52 7.73
N ALA A 140 -17.98 15.71 6.67
CA ALA A 140 -18.40 16.49 5.51
C ALA A 140 -19.62 15.88 4.81
N ASN A 141 -19.68 14.56 4.63
CA ASN A 141 -20.85 13.93 4.03
C ASN A 141 -22.11 14.09 4.91
N VAL A 142 -21.98 14.03 6.24
CA VAL A 142 -23.10 14.32 7.15
C VAL A 142 -23.52 15.78 7.05
N ALA A 143 -22.57 16.72 7.05
CA ALA A 143 -22.85 18.14 6.86
C ALA A 143 -23.51 18.42 5.50
N ASN A 144 -23.13 17.69 4.44
CA ASN A 144 -23.78 17.76 3.14
C ASN A 144 -25.23 17.29 3.22
N LEU A 145 -25.50 16.11 3.78
CA LEU A 145 -26.87 15.59 3.95
C LEU A 145 -27.77 16.57 4.72
N VAL A 146 -27.27 17.14 5.83
CA VAL A 146 -28.02 18.14 6.60
C VAL A 146 -28.24 19.41 5.77
N GLY A 147 -27.20 19.86 5.06
CA GLY A 147 -27.28 21.00 4.16
C GLY A 147 -28.29 20.80 3.04
N ASP A 148 -28.35 19.61 2.45
CA ASP A 148 -29.33 19.24 1.43
C ASP A 148 -30.76 19.33 2.01
N CYS A 149 -31.01 18.75 3.18
CA CYS A 149 -32.33 18.85 3.83
C CYS A 149 -32.75 20.31 4.09
N VAL A 150 -31.84 21.15 4.58
CA VAL A 150 -32.15 22.54 4.96
C VAL A 150 -32.23 23.46 3.74
N LEU A 151 -31.23 23.45 2.86
CA LEU A 151 -31.13 24.39 1.74
C LEU A 151 -32.03 23.96 0.56
N MET A 152 -32.07 22.67 0.24
CA MET A 152 -32.85 22.17 -0.90
C MET A 152 -34.34 22.19 -0.59
N PHE A 153 -34.75 21.58 0.53
CA PHE A 153 -36.16 21.41 0.90
C PHE A 153 -36.65 22.47 1.89
N GLY A 154 -35.88 22.78 2.93
CA GLY A 154 -36.28 23.76 3.96
C GLY A 154 -36.45 25.18 3.42
N PHE A 155 -35.47 25.69 2.67
CA PHE A 155 -35.54 27.00 2.01
C PHE A 155 -36.10 26.94 0.58
N GLY A 156 -36.34 25.75 0.05
CA GLY A 156 -36.90 25.58 -1.30
C GLY A 156 -35.97 26.03 -2.42
N TRP A 157 -34.65 26.06 -2.22
CA TRP A 157 -33.69 26.50 -3.25
C TRP A 157 -33.41 25.45 -4.32
N GLY A 158 -34.03 24.27 -4.22
CA GLY A 158 -33.93 23.20 -5.21
C GLY A 158 -32.47 22.85 -5.55
N VAL A 159 -32.15 22.73 -6.83
CA VAL A 159 -30.79 22.40 -7.31
C VAL A 159 -29.71 23.39 -6.83
N ALA A 160 -30.04 24.67 -6.61
CA ALA A 160 -29.08 25.62 -6.06
C ALA A 160 -28.72 25.27 -4.61
N GLY A 161 -29.73 24.91 -3.81
CA GLY A 161 -29.54 24.42 -2.44
C GLY A 161 -28.65 23.17 -2.38
N ALA A 162 -28.89 22.21 -3.27
CA ALA A 162 -28.08 20.99 -3.39
C ALA A 162 -26.60 21.29 -3.66
N ALA A 163 -26.34 22.16 -4.65
CA ALA A 163 -25.00 22.59 -5.00
C ALA A 163 -24.29 23.30 -3.85
N LEU A 164 -24.98 24.21 -3.17
CA LEU A 164 -24.44 24.98 -2.06
C LEU A 164 -24.17 24.12 -0.82
N ALA A 165 -25.03 23.14 -0.52
CA ALA A 165 -24.81 22.17 0.56
C ALA A 165 -23.54 21.37 0.32
N THR A 166 -23.37 20.86 -0.91
CA THR A 166 -22.13 20.16 -1.31
C THR A 166 -20.92 21.10 -1.22
N SER A 167 -21.03 22.34 -1.69
CA SER A 167 -19.95 23.33 -1.63
C SER A 167 -19.54 23.65 -0.19
N PHE A 168 -20.50 23.88 0.69
CA PHE A 168 -20.29 24.16 2.10
C PHE A 168 -19.59 22.99 2.80
N SER A 169 -20.04 21.75 2.56
CA SER A 169 -19.43 20.57 3.16
C SER A 169 -17.94 20.40 2.81
N GLN A 170 -17.52 20.81 1.62
CA GLN A 170 -16.13 20.77 1.18
C GLN A 170 -15.29 21.82 1.92
N TYR A 171 -15.83 23.02 2.17
CA TYR A 171 -15.18 24.01 3.03
C TYR A 171 -15.10 23.54 4.49
N CYS A 172 -16.14 22.86 5.03
CA CYS A 172 -16.07 22.26 6.35
C CYS A 172 -14.95 21.21 6.44
N SER A 173 -14.86 20.31 5.46
CA SER A 173 -13.79 19.30 5.38
C SER A 173 -12.41 19.97 5.35
N LEU A 174 -12.26 21.01 4.53
CA LEU A 174 -11.01 21.76 4.41
C LEU A 174 -10.64 22.43 5.74
N ALA A 175 -11.60 23.09 6.39
CA ALA A 175 -11.38 23.75 7.68
C ALA A 175 -10.96 22.75 8.77
N ILE A 176 -11.62 21.59 8.85
CA ILE A 176 -11.26 20.52 9.80
C ILE A 176 -9.83 20.04 9.53
N LEU A 177 -9.49 19.75 8.28
CA LEU A 177 -8.18 19.24 7.93
C LEU A 177 -7.07 20.28 8.14
N LEU A 178 -7.31 21.56 7.84
CA LEU A 178 -6.37 22.64 8.13
C LEU A 178 -6.16 22.81 9.64
N ALA A 179 -7.24 22.83 10.43
CA ALA A 179 -7.16 22.93 11.88
C ALA A 179 -6.40 21.75 12.49
N MET A 180 -6.67 20.53 12.01
CA MET A 180 -5.95 19.33 12.45
C MET A 180 -4.49 19.32 12.00
N GLY A 181 -4.20 19.79 10.78
CA GLY A 181 -2.83 19.91 10.27
C GLY A 181 -2.00 20.89 11.10
N ILE A 182 -2.58 22.02 11.48
CA ILE A 182 -1.95 23.00 12.38
C ILE A 182 -1.76 22.41 13.78
N ARG A 183 -2.80 21.79 14.34
CA ARG A 183 -2.76 21.18 15.68
C ARG A 183 -1.70 20.07 15.80
N LYS A 184 -1.50 19.30 14.74
CA LYS A 184 -0.49 18.22 14.69
C LYS A 184 0.91 18.73 14.32
N GLY A 185 1.10 20.03 14.10
CA GLY A 185 2.38 20.60 13.68
C GLY A 185 2.79 20.26 12.25
N MET A 186 1.87 19.75 11.43
CA MET A 186 2.11 19.39 10.03
C MET A 186 2.13 20.60 9.10
N LEU A 187 1.45 21.68 9.51
CA LEU A 187 1.34 22.95 8.79
C LEU A 187 1.51 24.11 9.78
N LYS A 188 2.50 24.96 9.55
CA LYS A 188 2.72 26.18 10.33
C LYS A 188 1.92 27.32 9.73
N PHE A 189 1.28 28.12 10.58
CA PHE A 189 0.53 29.29 10.13
C PHE A 189 1.42 30.36 9.49
N SER A 190 2.68 30.46 9.92
CA SER A 190 3.70 31.35 9.34
C SER A 190 3.90 31.11 7.84
N ASP A 191 3.86 29.85 7.42
CA ASP A 191 4.20 29.44 6.05
C ASP A 191 3.07 29.76 5.08
N LEU A 192 1.85 29.96 5.58
CA LEU A 192 0.69 30.40 4.80
C LEU A 192 0.72 31.91 4.50
N ARG A 193 1.52 32.69 5.23
CA ARG A 193 1.48 34.15 5.19
C ARG A 193 1.95 34.74 3.86
N TYR A 194 2.88 34.07 3.20
CA TYR A 194 3.50 34.57 1.96
C TYR A 194 3.25 33.61 0.80
N PRO A 195 2.98 34.13 -0.41
CA PRO A 195 2.85 33.29 -1.60
C PRO A 195 4.20 32.61 -1.94
N PRO A 196 4.17 31.42 -2.56
CA PRO A 196 5.37 30.73 -3.03
C PRO A 196 6.19 31.56 -4.03
N ASP A 197 7.50 31.29 -4.11
CA ASP A 197 8.35 31.82 -5.17
C ASP A 197 7.81 31.37 -6.55
N PRO A 198 7.67 32.27 -7.52
CA PRO A 198 7.27 31.94 -8.90
C PRO A 198 8.03 30.76 -9.53
N ARG A 199 9.31 30.56 -9.15
CA ARG A 199 10.13 29.44 -9.65
C ARG A 199 9.63 28.08 -9.15
N ASP A 200 9.24 28.01 -7.88
CA ASP A 200 8.70 26.79 -7.26
C ASP A 200 7.32 26.44 -7.83
N ILE A 201 6.52 27.47 -8.11
CA ILE A 201 5.22 27.33 -8.80
C ILE A 201 5.43 26.72 -10.20
N GLY A 202 6.40 27.24 -10.97
CA GLY A 202 6.68 26.75 -12.32
C GLY A 202 7.09 25.28 -12.35
N ALA A 203 7.91 24.83 -11.39
CA ALA A 203 8.33 23.43 -11.28
C ALA A 203 7.15 22.51 -10.93
N LEU A 204 6.30 22.91 -9.97
CA LEU A 204 5.09 22.18 -9.57
C LEU A 204 4.08 22.09 -10.72
N LEU A 205 3.83 23.19 -11.42
CA LEU A 205 2.92 23.23 -12.56
C LEU A 205 3.42 22.37 -13.73
N ARG A 206 4.73 22.32 -13.99
CA ARG A 206 5.29 21.49 -15.06
C ARG A 206 5.14 20.00 -14.77
N SER A 207 5.43 19.57 -13.54
CA SER A 207 5.19 18.21 -13.08
C SER A 207 3.69 17.88 -13.12
N GLY A 208 2.87 18.83 -12.70
CA GLY A 208 1.42 18.72 -12.73
C GLY A 208 0.85 18.54 -14.13
N LEU A 209 1.27 19.36 -15.08
CA LEU A 209 0.84 19.30 -16.48
C LEU A 209 1.17 17.94 -17.11
N ALA A 210 2.34 17.37 -16.81
CA ALA A 210 2.70 16.04 -17.30
C ALA A 210 1.77 14.94 -16.75
N LEU A 211 1.40 15.02 -15.47
CA LEU A 211 0.45 14.09 -14.85
C LEU A 211 -1.00 14.31 -15.31
N SER A 212 -1.42 15.55 -15.53
CA SER A 212 -2.71 15.89 -16.11
C SER A 212 -2.82 15.35 -17.54
N LEU A 213 -1.78 15.55 -18.36
CA LEU A 213 -1.74 15.05 -19.72
C LEU A 213 -1.80 13.52 -19.77
N ARG A 214 -1.10 12.84 -18.84
CA ARG A 214 -1.26 11.40 -18.63
C ARG A 214 -2.72 11.02 -18.35
N ASN A 215 -3.36 11.70 -17.40
CA ASN A 215 -4.75 11.38 -17.00
C ASN A 215 -5.72 11.59 -18.18
N THR A 216 -5.55 12.68 -18.94
CA THR A 216 -6.32 12.97 -20.15
C THR A 216 -6.10 11.92 -21.24
N ALA A 217 -4.85 11.51 -21.47
CA ALA A 217 -4.52 10.47 -22.45
C ALA A 217 -5.20 9.13 -22.09
N ASN A 218 -5.15 8.72 -20.83
CA ASN A 218 -5.84 7.51 -20.37
C ASN A 218 -7.35 7.62 -20.53
N LEU A 219 -7.94 8.77 -20.20
CA LEU A 219 -9.37 9.00 -20.35
C LEU A 219 -9.80 8.96 -21.82
N ALA A 220 -8.98 9.51 -22.73
CA ALA A 220 -9.25 9.49 -24.17
C ALA A 220 -9.33 8.07 -24.74
N VAL A 221 -8.46 7.15 -24.29
CA VAL A 221 -8.50 5.74 -24.70
C VAL A 221 -9.78 5.05 -24.19
N ILE A 222 -10.21 5.31 -22.96
CA ILE A 222 -11.45 4.75 -22.43
C ILE A 222 -12.68 5.30 -23.18
N MET A 223 -12.68 6.60 -23.47
CA MET A 223 -13.72 7.27 -24.24
C MET A 223 -13.82 6.75 -25.68
N SER A 224 -12.69 6.44 -26.32
CA SER A 224 -12.69 5.87 -27.68
C SER A 224 -13.34 4.50 -27.73
N VAL A 225 -13.07 3.63 -26.74
CA VAL A 225 -13.76 2.34 -26.60
C VAL A 225 -15.25 2.54 -26.48
N THR A 226 -15.70 3.46 -25.62
CA THR A 226 -17.13 3.77 -25.44
C THR A 226 -17.76 4.18 -26.77
N GLY A 227 -17.12 5.11 -27.51
CA GLY A 227 -17.60 5.57 -28.81
C GLY A 227 -17.68 4.47 -29.87
N LEU A 228 -16.75 3.51 -29.87
CA LEU A 228 -16.78 2.35 -30.77
C LEU A 228 -17.84 1.32 -30.38
N VAL A 229 -18.01 1.06 -29.07
CA VAL A 229 -19.06 0.18 -28.56
C VAL A 229 -20.44 0.70 -28.94
N THR A 230 -20.68 2.03 -28.89
CA THR A 230 -21.96 2.63 -29.30
C THR A 230 -22.35 2.25 -30.73
N LYS A 231 -21.37 2.10 -31.63
CA LYS A 231 -21.61 1.67 -33.03
C LYS A 231 -22.06 0.21 -33.15
N LEU A 232 -21.80 -0.62 -32.13
CA LEU A 232 -22.23 -2.02 -32.08
C LEU A 232 -23.67 -2.18 -31.57
N GLY A 233 -24.33 -1.10 -31.15
CA GLY A 233 -25.74 -1.09 -30.72
C GLY A 233 -25.93 -1.10 -29.20
N SER A 234 -27.19 -0.95 -28.78
CA SER A 234 -27.60 -0.70 -27.39
C SER A 234 -27.26 -1.85 -26.44
N ILE A 235 -27.38 -3.10 -26.87
CA ILE A 235 -27.03 -4.29 -26.05
C ILE A 235 -25.54 -4.28 -25.69
N HIS A 236 -24.66 -3.97 -26.65
CA HIS A 236 -23.22 -3.89 -26.43
C HIS A 236 -22.84 -2.73 -25.51
N LEU A 237 -23.49 -1.58 -25.69
CA LEU A 237 -23.29 -0.41 -24.82
C LEU A 237 -23.72 -0.68 -23.38
N ALA A 238 -24.88 -1.30 -23.18
CA ALA A 238 -25.36 -1.68 -21.85
C ALA A 238 -24.41 -2.68 -21.16
N ALA A 239 -23.95 -3.71 -21.89
CA ALA A 239 -22.97 -4.66 -21.37
C ALA A 239 -21.63 -3.99 -21.04
N HIS A 240 -21.15 -3.08 -21.89
CA HIS A 240 -19.94 -2.30 -21.65
C HIS A 240 -20.01 -1.49 -20.37
N GLU A 241 -21.13 -0.81 -20.10
CA GLU A 241 -21.30 -0.02 -18.88
C GLU A 241 -21.23 -0.88 -17.62
N ILE A 242 -21.88 -2.06 -17.61
CA ILE A 242 -21.78 -3.02 -16.50
C ILE A 242 -20.31 -3.42 -16.26
N ILE A 243 -19.60 -3.81 -17.32
CA ILE A 243 -18.20 -4.22 -17.23
C ILE A 243 -17.32 -3.06 -16.75
N ARG A 244 -17.57 -1.84 -17.23
CA ARG A 244 -16.85 -0.62 -16.85
C ARG A 244 -16.98 -0.34 -15.36
N GLN A 245 -18.16 -0.52 -14.77
CA GLN A 245 -18.35 -0.36 -13.33
C GLN A 245 -17.56 -1.39 -12.51
N VAL A 246 -17.61 -2.66 -12.90
CA VAL A 246 -16.82 -3.73 -12.26
C VAL A 246 -15.32 -3.45 -12.38
N TYR A 247 -14.88 -2.98 -13.55
CA TYR A 247 -13.49 -2.63 -13.79
C TYR A 247 -13.02 -1.44 -12.94
N ILE A 248 -13.76 -0.34 -12.91
CA ILE A 248 -13.43 0.84 -12.10
C ILE A 248 -13.38 0.50 -10.62
N PHE A 249 -14.34 -0.29 -10.12
CA PHE A 249 -14.33 -0.78 -8.74
C PHE A 249 -13.04 -1.57 -8.42
N SER A 250 -12.62 -2.43 -9.35
CA SER A 250 -11.39 -3.20 -9.21
C SER A 250 -10.15 -2.31 -9.16
N LEU A 251 -10.06 -1.33 -10.08
CA LEU A 251 -8.95 -0.37 -10.07
C LEU A 251 -8.89 0.46 -8.78
N GLN A 252 -10.02 0.87 -8.23
CA GLN A 252 -10.05 1.63 -6.96
C GLN A 252 -9.54 0.82 -5.77
N SER A 253 -9.70 -0.51 -5.81
CA SER A 253 -9.12 -1.40 -4.80
C SER A 253 -7.59 -1.37 -4.89
N PHE A 254 -7.02 -1.39 -6.10
CA PHE A 254 -5.58 -1.31 -6.32
C PHE A 254 -5.01 0.08 -6.02
N SER A 255 -5.78 1.15 -6.21
CA SER A 255 -5.39 2.52 -5.86
C SER A 255 -4.97 2.67 -4.39
N SER A 256 -5.54 1.87 -3.49
CA SER A 256 -5.15 1.89 -2.06
C SER A 256 -3.70 1.42 -1.86
N PHE A 257 -3.27 0.38 -2.58
CA PHE A 257 -1.90 -0.14 -2.56
C PHE A 257 -0.93 0.77 -3.29
N ASP A 258 -1.37 1.38 -4.38
CA ASP A 258 -0.65 2.42 -5.10
C ASP A 258 -0.31 3.61 -4.19
N ILE A 259 -1.29 4.15 -3.44
CA ILE A 259 -1.07 5.23 -2.47
C ILE A 259 -0.13 4.79 -1.34
N ALA A 260 -0.25 3.54 -0.87
CA ALA A 260 0.65 3.00 0.15
C ALA A 260 2.09 2.89 -0.38
N ALA A 261 2.28 2.39 -1.60
CA ALA A 261 3.58 2.33 -2.27
C ALA A 261 4.18 3.75 -2.41
N GLN A 262 3.41 4.71 -2.91
CA GLN A 262 3.83 6.12 -3.03
C GLN A 262 4.40 6.67 -1.73
N THR A 263 3.65 6.50 -0.63
CA THR A 263 4.01 7.07 0.67
C THR A 263 5.21 6.37 1.30
N LEU A 264 5.21 5.03 1.33
CA LEU A 264 6.27 4.25 1.98
C LEU A 264 7.59 4.35 1.21
N ILE A 265 7.55 4.24 -0.11
CA ILE A 265 8.76 4.33 -0.96
C ILE A 265 9.37 5.72 -0.86
N ALA A 266 8.56 6.78 -0.93
CA ALA A 266 9.03 8.14 -0.71
C ALA A 266 9.68 8.32 0.67
N SER A 267 9.11 7.69 1.71
CA SER A 267 9.66 7.76 3.06
C SER A 267 11.02 7.07 3.18
N TYR A 268 11.16 5.84 2.67
CA TYR A 268 12.43 5.12 2.74
C TYR A 268 13.51 5.75 1.85
N LEU A 269 13.13 6.24 0.67
CA LEU A 269 14.02 7.03 -0.18
C LEU A 269 14.45 8.34 0.50
N GLY A 270 13.54 9.01 1.21
CA GLY A 270 13.84 10.19 2.00
C GLY A 270 14.92 9.94 3.06
N ARG A 271 14.94 8.75 3.67
CA ARG A 271 15.97 8.31 4.63
C ARG A 271 17.27 7.83 3.98
N GLY A 272 17.36 7.84 2.64
CA GLY A 272 18.50 7.28 1.90
C GLY A 272 18.53 5.75 1.85
N ASN A 273 17.51 5.05 2.36
CA ASN A 273 17.47 3.60 2.41
C ASN A 273 16.77 3.01 1.18
N ARG A 274 17.51 2.95 0.06
CA ARG A 274 17.01 2.43 -1.22
C ARG A 274 16.70 0.94 -1.18
N ALA A 275 17.47 0.16 -0.42
CA ALA A 275 17.28 -1.28 -0.29
C ALA A 275 15.91 -1.59 0.33
N VAL A 276 15.58 -0.96 1.47
CA VAL A 276 14.27 -1.15 2.11
C VAL A 276 13.13 -0.60 1.25
N ALA A 277 13.33 0.51 0.54
CA ALA A 277 12.34 1.03 -0.39
C ALA A 277 11.99 0.02 -1.51
N ARG A 278 13.00 -0.70 -2.02
CA ARG A 278 12.82 -1.79 -2.98
C ARG A 278 12.08 -2.97 -2.37
N ASP A 279 12.46 -3.40 -1.16
CA ASP A 279 11.81 -4.53 -0.49
C ASP A 279 10.33 -4.24 -0.22
N VAL A 280 10.02 -3.02 0.19
CA VAL A 280 8.64 -2.54 0.37
C VAL A 280 7.89 -2.54 -0.97
N LEU A 281 8.48 -2.07 -2.05
CA LEU A 281 7.83 -2.12 -3.37
C LEU A 281 7.48 -3.56 -3.76
N VAL A 282 8.44 -4.48 -3.66
CA VAL A 282 8.23 -5.91 -3.98
C VAL A 282 7.10 -6.48 -3.11
N ARG A 283 7.09 -6.14 -1.82
CA ARG A 283 6.08 -6.58 -0.86
C ARG A 283 4.69 -6.10 -1.23
N VAL A 284 4.55 -4.81 -1.51
CA VAL A 284 3.25 -4.21 -1.88
C VAL A 284 2.76 -4.79 -3.21
N VAL A 285 3.66 -5.01 -4.18
CA VAL A 285 3.33 -5.69 -5.45
C VAL A 285 2.80 -7.10 -5.17
N GLN A 286 3.44 -7.90 -4.34
CA GLN A 286 2.97 -9.26 -4.03
C GLN A 286 1.60 -9.29 -3.37
N ILE A 287 1.36 -8.43 -2.38
CA ILE A 287 0.07 -8.33 -1.70
C ILE A 287 -1.01 -7.89 -2.69
N GLY A 288 -0.74 -6.83 -3.46
CA GLY A 288 -1.67 -6.33 -4.47
C GLY A 288 -1.96 -7.36 -5.56
N THR A 289 -0.97 -8.16 -5.95
CA THR A 289 -1.13 -9.24 -6.92
C THR A 289 -1.98 -10.37 -6.36
N ALA A 290 -1.78 -10.77 -5.10
CA ALA A 290 -2.61 -11.77 -4.43
C ALA A 290 -4.07 -11.31 -4.36
N ILE A 291 -4.31 -10.03 -4.09
CA ILE A 291 -5.65 -9.42 -4.12
C ILE A 291 -6.20 -9.39 -5.55
N GLY A 292 -5.39 -9.04 -6.55
CA GLY A 292 -5.75 -9.10 -7.96
C GLY A 292 -6.18 -10.50 -8.40
N ILE A 293 -5.48 -11.55 -7.92
CA ILE A 293 -5.87 -12.96 -8.14
C ILE A 293 -7.17 -13.28 -7.41
N GLY A 294 -7.34 -12.83 -6.16
CA GLY A 294 -8.59 -12.99 -5.42
C GLY A 294 -9.78 -12.37 -6.16
N MET A 295 -9.62 -11.15 -6.67
CA MET A 295 -10.64 -10.46 -7.46
C MET A 295 -10.88 -11.13 -8.81
N MET A 296 -9.83 -11.62 -9.48
CA MET A 296 -9.94 -12.44 -10.68
C MET A 296 -10.82 -13.66 -10.43
N LEU A 297 -10.51 -14.45 -9.39
CA LEU A 297 -11.28 -15.64 -9.03
C LEU A 297 -12.73 -15.29 -8.68
N LEU A 298 -12.94 -14.22 -7.91
CA LEU A 298 -14.28 -13.77 -7.54
C LEU A 298 -15.10 -13.39 -8.79
N ILE A 299 -14.57 -12.51 -9.64
CA ILE A 299 -15.29 -12.09 -10.85
C ILE A 299 -15.50 -13.26 -11.79
N PHE A 300 -14.50 -14.11 -11.99
CA PHE A 300 -14.61 -15.26 -12.88
C PHE A 300 -15.70 -16.24 -12.45
N ASN A 301 -15.79 -16.54 -11.14
CA ASN A 301 -16.80 -17.45 -10.60
C ASN A 301 -18.20 -16.83 -10.58
N PHE A 302 -18.31 -15.53 -10.28
CA PHE A 302 -19.60 -14.83 -10.18
C PHE A 302 -19.98 -14.06 -11.46
N ARG A 303 -19.29 -14.28 -12.59
CA ARG A 303 -19.47 -13.52 -13.84
C ARG A 303 -20.90 -13.56 -14.40
N SER A 304 -21.67 -14.61 -14.11
CA SER A 304 -23.06 -14.76 -14.54
C SER A 304 -24.06 -14.11 -13.58
N SER A 305 -23.68 -13.92 -12.32
CA SER A 305 -24.51 -13.31 -11.28
C SER A 305 -24.31 -11.80 -11.19
N ILE A 306 -23.07 -11.32 -11.34
CA ILE A 306 -22.73 -9.89 -11.23
C ILE A 306 -23.55 -9.03 -12.20
N PRO A 307 -23.64 -9.34 -13.52
CA PRO A 307 -24.43 -8.52 -14.45
C PRO A 307 -25.94 -8.52 -14.14
N ARG A 308 -26.47 -9.57 -13.51
CA ARG A 308 -27.89 -9.65 -13.13
C ARG A 308 -28.30 -8.65 -12.06
N ILE A 309 -27.32 -8.11 -11.32
CA ILE A 309 -27.55 -7.01 -10.37
C ILE A 309 -27.94 -5.73 -11.13
N PHE A 310 -27.48 -5.58 -12.38
CA PHE A 310 -27.64 -4.36 -13.17
C PHE A 310 -28.71 -4.46 -14.26
N SER A 311 -28.95 -5.66 -14.81
CA SER A 311 -29.92 -5.86 -15.90
C SER A 311 -30.60 -7.23 -15.82
N GLN A 312 -31.87 -7.27 -16.21
CA GLN A 312 -32.65 -8.51 -16.38
C GLN A 312 -32.66 -9.00 -17.84
N ASP A 313 -32.12 -8.23 -18.79
CA ASP A 313 -32.05 -8.62 -20.20
C ASP A 313 -31.04 -9.78 -20.37
N PRO A 314 -31.48 -10.98 -20.78
CA PRO A 314 -30.61 -12.13 -20.94
C PRO A 314 -29.46 -11.91 -21.93
N ALA A 315 -29.66 -11.12 -22.98
CA ALA A 315 -28.65 -10.83 -23.99
C ALA A 315 -27.53 -9.95 -23.42
N VAL A 316 -27.89 -8.90 -22.67
CA VAL A 316 -26.94 -8.01 -21.99
C VAL A 316 -26.16 -8.78 -20.92
N VAL A 317 -26.85 -9.57 -20.10
CA VAL A 317 -26.24 -10.37 -19.03
C VAL A 317 -25.24 -11.38 -19.60
N LYS A 318 -25.62 -12.10 -20.66
CA LYS A 318 -24.74 -13.08 -21.31
C LYS A 318 -23.49 -12.40 -21.88
N LEU A 319 -23.67 -11.33 -22.67
CA LEU A 319 -22.56 -10.62 -23.30
C LEU A 319 -21.59 -10.01 -22.26
N ALA A 320 -22.13 -9.46 -21.17
CA ALA A 320 -21.33 -8.95 -20.05
C ALA A 320 -20.57 -10.08 -19.35
N ALA A 321 -21.23 -11.20 -19.05
CA ALA A 321 -20.63 -12.36 -18.39
C ALA A 321 -19.47 -12.95 -19.22
N ASP A 322 -19.65 -13.08 -20.54
CA ASP A 322 -18.62 -13.59 -21.45
C ASP A 322 -17.42 -12.64 -21.52
N THR A 323 -17.68 -11.33 -21.57
CA THR A 323 -16.61 -10.31 -21.64
C THR A 323 -15.87 -10.14 -20.31
N LEU A 324 -16.53 -10.34 -19.16
CA LEU A 324 -15.91 -10.24 -17.83
C LEU A 324 -14.75 -11.22 -17.65
N ILE A 325 -14.67 -12.30 -18.43
CA ILE A 325 -13.51 -13.21 -18.45
C ILE A 325 -12.24 -12.45 -18.83
N VAL A 326 -12.31 -11.57 -19.83
CA VAL A 326 -11.17 -10.73 -20.27
C VAL A 326 -10.74 -9.80 -19.13
N ILE A 327 -11.68 -9.20 -18.41
CA ILE A 327 -11.36 -8.35 -17.25
C ILE A 327 -10.69 -9.16 -16.16
N ALA A 328 -11.31 -10.29 -15.76
CA ALA A 328 -10.83 -11.12 -14.66
C ALA A 328 -9.39 -11.57 -14.89
N LEU A 329 -9.05 -12.05 -16.09
CA LEU A 329 -7.70 -12.52 -16.42
C LEU A 329 -6.63 -11.43 -16.32
N TYR A 330 -6.98 -10.17 -16.54
CA TYR A 330 -6.05 -9.05 -16.49
C TYR A 330 -5.94 -8.38 -15.12
N LEU A 331 -6.85 -8.64 -14.18
CA LEU A 331 -6.83 -8.00 -12.86
C LEU A 331 -5.51 -8.17 -12.07
N PRO A 332 -4.85 -9.34 -12.07
CA PRO A 332 -3.54 -9.47 -11.44
C PRO A 332 -2.50 -8.54 -12.08
N LEU A 333 -2.54 -8.37 -13.40
CA LEU A 333 -1.64 -7.49 -14.14
C LEU A 333 -1.97 -6.01 -13.91
N ASP A 334 -3.26 -5.66 -13.83
CA ASP A 334 -3.71 -4.31 -13.47
C ASP A 334 -3.18 -3.91 -12.09
N ALA A 335 -3.23 -4.82 -11.11
CA ALA A 335 -2.71 -4.58 -9.76
C ALA A 335 -1.20 -4.29 -9.79
N VAL A 336 -0.40 -5.11 -10.49
CA VAL A 336 1.05 -4.91 -10.61
C VAL A 336 1.35 -3.58 -11.30
N ALA A 337 0.73 -3.30 -12.45
CA ALA A 337 0.97 -2.08 -13.21
C ALA A 337 0.66 -0.82 -12.38
N GLN A 338 -0.45 -0.82 -11.65
CA GLN A 338 -0.86 0.31 -10.80
C GLN A 338 0.12 0.52 -9.62
N ILE A 339 0.57 -0.55 -8.97
CA ILE A 339 1.47 -0.45 -7.81
C ILE A 339 2.89 -0.04 -8.23
N LEU A 340 3.39 -0.58 -9.35
CA LEU A 340 4.69 -0.18 -9.90
C LEU A 340 4.71 1.32 -10.20
N GLU A 341 3.63 1.85 -10.76
CA GLU A 341 3.47 3.28 -10.98
C GLU A 341 3.47 4.06 -9.66
N GLY A 342 2.81 3.55 -8.62
CA GLY A 342 2.87 4.12 -7.28
C GLY A 342 4.27 4.22 -6.73
N GLY A 343 5.11 3.21 -6.95
CA GLY A 343 6.52 3.31 -6.56
C GLY A 343 7.31 4.35 -7.34
N LEU A 344 7.01 4.56 -8.63
CA LEU A 344 7.67 5.58 -9.44
C LEU A 344 7.24 6.99 -9.01
N LEU A 345 5.96 7.14 -8.66
CA LEU A 345 5.43 8.35 -8.05
C LEU A 345 6.06 8.61 -6.68
N GLY A 346 6.22 7.57 -5.85
CA GLY A 346 6.96 7.61 -4.58
C GLY A 346 8.40 8.07 -4.76
N ALA A 347 9.05 7.62 -5.83
CA ALA A 347 10.38 8.06 -6.23
C ALA A 347 10.44 9.44 -6.91
N SER A 348 9.29 10.13 -7.05
CA SER A 348 9.18 11.42 -7.74
C SER A 348 9.62 11.41 -9.22
N ASP A 349 9.53 10.26 -9.90
CA ASP A 349 9.88 10.12 -11.32
C ASP A 349 8.73 10.52 -12.27
N THR A 350 8.12 11.67 -12.00
CA THR A 350 6.90 12.12 -12.69
C THR A 350 7.11 12.38 -14.18
N GLY A 351 8.32 12.78 -14.57
CA GLY A 351 8.67 13.05 -15.97
C GLY A 351 8.70 11.77 -16.82
N TYR A 352 9.21 10.67 -16.27
CA TYR A 352 9.16 9.37 -16.95
C TYR A 352 7.71 8.89 -17.09
N ILE A 353 6.95 8.92 -15.99
CA ILE A 353 5.55 8.47 -15.95
C ILE A 353 4.70 9.20 -16.99
N GLY A 354 4.83 10.52 -17.10
CA GLY A 354 4.09 11.31 -18.09
C GLY A 354 4.39 10.86 -19.52
N LYS A 355 5.66 10.67 -19.88
CA LYS A 355 6.06 10.22 -21.23
C LYS A 355 5.60 8.80 -21.52
N ALA A 356 5.80 7.89 -20.56
CA ALA A 356 5.37 6.49 -20.67
C ALA A 356 3.85 6.40 -20.85
N ALA A 357 3.06 7.21 -20.14
CA ALA A 357 1.62 7.26 -20.29
C ALA A 357 1.17 7.68 -21.69
N ILE A 358 1.81 8.69 -22.30
CA ILE A 358 1.46 9.13 -23.66
C ILE A 358 1.75 8.02 -24.68
N VAL A 359 2.91 7.36 -24.58
CA VAL A 359 3.28 6.26 -25.48
C VAL A 359 2.32 5.09 -25.33
N THR A 360 2.06 4.67 -24.09
CA THR A 360 1.16 3.54 -23.81
C THR A 360 -0.28 3.83 -24.18
N ALA A 361 -0.77 5.06 -23.99
CA ALA A 361 -2.08 5.50 -24.45
C ALA A 361 -2.18 5.51 -25.98
N GLY A 362 -1.15 5.98 -26.69
CA GLY A 362 -1.10 5.94 -28.17
C GLY A 362 -1.14 4.52 -28.72
N LEU A 363 -0.34 3.61 -28.14
CA LEU A 363 -0.34 2.18 -28.50
C LEU A 363 -1.71 1.54 -28.21
N ALA A 364 -2.32 1.86 -27.07
CA ALA A 364 -3.62 1.33 -26.71
C ALA A 364 -4.73 1.84 -27.62
N PHE A 365 -4.69 3.13 -27.99
CA PHE A 365 -5.62 3.70 -28.96
C PHE A 365 -5.51 2.98 -30.31
N ALA A 366 -4.29 2.76 -30.81
CA ALA A 366 -4.07 2.00 -32.04
C ALA A 366 -4.60 0.57 -31.94
N ALA A 367 -4.32 -0.13 -30.83
CA ALA A 367 -4.81 -1.49 -30.59
C ALA A 367 -6.34 -1.57 -30.52
N VAL A 368 -7.00 -0.60 -29.89
CA VAL A 368 -8.47 -0.50 -29.85
C VAL A 368 -9.05 -0.34 -31.27
N ILE A 369 -8.44 0.49 -32.11
CA ILE A 369 -8.88 0.66 -33.51
C ILE A 369 -8.65 -0.62 -34.31
N LEU A 370 -7.48 -1.25 -34.21
CA LEU A 370 -7.14 -2.48 -34.93
C LEU A 370 -8.05 -3.65 -34.52
N THR A 371 -8.27 -3.84 -33.21
CA THR A 371 -9.18 -4.89 -32.70
C THR A 371 -10.61 -4.67 -33.19
N PHE A 372 -11.11 -3.43 -33.21
CA PHE A 372 -12.42 -3.11 -33.76
C PHE A 372 -12.53 -3.42 -35.26
N GLN A 373 -11.50 -3.10 -36.04
CA GLN A 373 -11.47 -3.35 -37.48
C GLN A 373 -11.39 -4.85 -37.81
N SER A 374 -10.60 -5.62 -37.05
CA SER A 374 -10.46 -7.07 -37.27
C SER A 374 -11.65 -7.86 -36.73
N TYR A 375 -12.16 -7.48 -35.56
CA TYR A 375 -13.22 -8.19 -34.84
C TYR A 375 -14.14 -7.18 -34.14
N PRO A 376 -15.21 -6.68 -34.79
CA PRO A 376 -16.10 -5.66 -34.24
C PRO A 376 -17.03 -6.26 -33.17
N ASN A 377 -16.47 -6.61 -32.02
CA ASN A 377 -17.18 -7.16 -30.87
C ASN A 377 -16.66 -6.57 -29.55
N LEU A 378 -17.46 -6.71 -28.50
CA LEU A 378 -17.17 -6.13 -27.19
C LEU A 378 -15.93 -6.74 -26.51
N PRO A 379 -15.72 -8.08 -26.50
CA PRO A 379 -14.49 -8.66 -25.96
C PRO A 379 -13.21 -8.16 -26.64
N GLY A 380 -13.22 -8.01 -27.97
CA GLY A 380 -12.08 -7.52 -28.75
C GLY A 380 -11.72 -6.08 -28.38
N LEU A 381 -12.72 -5.20 -28.24
CA LEU A 381 -12.51 -3.82 -27.79
C LEU A 381 -11.92 -3.74 -26.37
N TRP A 382 -12.39 -4.58 -25.44
CA TRP A 382 -11.80 -4.67 -24.09
C TRP A 382 -10.39 -5.26 -24.10
N PHE A 383 -10.11 -6.23 -24.96
CA PHE A 383 -8.75 -6.74 -25.16
C PHE A 383 -7.82 -5.63 -25.70
N GLY A 384 -8.29 -4.85 -26.67
CA GLY A 384 -7.62 -3.65 -27.14
C GLY A 384 -7.33 -2.67 -26.01
N LEU A 385 -8.31 -2.38 -25.14
CA LEU A 385 -8.10 -1.52 -23.97
C LEU A 385 -7.05 -2.08 -23.00
N LYS A 386 -6.97 -3.39 -22.82
CA LYS A 386 -5.99 -4.04 -21.93
C LYS A 386 -4.54 -3.93 -22.40
N THR A 387 -4.30 -3.57 -23.66
CA THR A 387 -2.95 -3.19 -24.10
C THR A 387 -2.42 -1.95 -23.38
N LEU A 388 -3.29 -1.07 -22.85
CA LEU A 388 -2.89 0.03 -21.97
C LEU A 388 -2.23 -0.49 -20.69
N THR A 389 -2.84 -1.49 -20.05
CA THR A 389 -2.28 -2.14 -18.85
C THR A 389 -0.96 -2.83 -19.17
N LEU A 390 -0.88 -3.57 -20.28
CA LEU A 390 0.36 -4.24 -20.69
C LEU A 390 1.48 -3.23 -20.97
N GLY A 391 1.17 -2.13 -21.65
CA GLY A 391 2.12 -1.05 -21.88
C GLY A 391 2.61 -0.42 -20.58
N ARG A 392 1.72 -0.16 -19.62
CA ARG A 392 2.07 0.36 -18.29
C ARG A 392 2.93 -0.61 -17.49
N LEU A 393 2.61 -1.90 -17.55
CA LEU A 393 3.41 -2.96 -16.93
C LEU A 393 4.81 -3.02 -17.54
N ALA A 394 4.91 -3.00 -18.87
CA ALA A 394 6.18 -3.06 -19.59
C ALA A 394 7.06 -1.84 -19.32
N THR A 395 6.50 -0.63 -19.43
CA THR A 395 7.22 0.62 -19.14
C THR A 395 7.62 0.71 -17.67
N GLY A 396 6.69 0.45 -16.74
CA GLY A 396 6.98 0.42 -15.32
C GLY A 396 8.12 -0.55 -14.96
N SER A 397 8.03 -1.80 -15.42
CA SER A 397 9.05 -2.83 -15.19
C SER A 397 10.40 -2.43 -15.79
N TYR A 398 10.40 -1.93 -17.03
CA TYR A 398 11.62 -1.44 -17.68
C TYR A 398 12.29 -0.32 -16.88
N ARG A 399 11.53 0.63 -16.33
CA ARG A 399 12.10 1.75 -15.58
C ARG A 399 12.85 1.29 -14.34
N TYR A 400 12.33 0.31 -13.61
CA TYR A 400 12.97 -0.25 -12.43
C TYR A 400 14.24 -1.06 -12.74
N ILE A 401 14.38 -1.52 -13.98
CA ILE A 401 15.49 -2.33 -14.47
C ILE A 401 16.57 -1.48 -15.15
N SER A 402 16.21 -0.27 -15.61
CA SER A 402 17.15 0.65 -16.26
C SER A 402 18.30 1.10 -15.35
N LYS A 403 19.48 1.38 -15.92
CA LYS A 403 20.68 1.83 -15.17
C LYS A 403 20.44 3.10 -14.33
N ASN A 404 19.50 3.94 -14.75
CA ASN A 404 19.11 5.17 -14.05
C ASN A 404 17.81 4.99 -13.23
N ALA A 405 17.50 3.77 -12.81
CA ALA A 405 16.29 3.47 -12.03
C ALA A 405 16.36 4.16 -10.66
N PRO A 406 15.26 4.80 -10.20
CA PRO A 406 15.24 5.44 -8.89
C PRO A 406 15.47 4.47 -7.72
N LEU A 407 15.13 3.19 -7.89
CA LEU A 407 15.28 2.12 -6.89
C LEU A 407 16.37 1.07 -7.24
N GLY A 408 17.07 1.20 -8.37
CA GLY A 408 18.24 0.38 -8.70
C GLY A 408 18.08 -1.14 -8.59
N ILE A 409 16.94 -1.73 -9.00
CA ILE A 409 16.60 -3.14 -8.73
C ILE A 409 17.64 -4.14 -9.29
N LEU A 410 18.46 -3.76 -10.27
CA LEU A 410 19.48 -4.63 -10.87
C LEU A 410 20.92 -4.14 -10.75
N HIS A 411 21.19 -2.95 -10.19
CA HIS A 411 22.56 -2.43 -10.23
C HIS A 411 23.45 -2.92 -9.08
N ASP A 412 22.85 -3.34 -7.97
CA ASP A 412 23.58 -3.94 -6.84
C ASP A 412 23.81 -5.45 -6.98
N ALA A 413 23.32 -6.06 -8.07
CA ALA A 413 23.60 -7.45 -8.42
C ALA A 413 24.31 -7.50 -9.77
N HIS A 414 25.58 -7.91 -9.80
CA HIS A 414 26.34 -8.19 -11.03
C HIS A 414 25.68 -9.28 -11.89
N LEU A 415 24.62 -8.96 -12.63
CA LEU A 415 23.96 -9.87 -13.56
C LEU A 415 23.58 -9.16 -14.86
N ASP A 416 24.33 -9.48 -15.91
CA ASP A 416 23.97 -9.24 -17.30
C ASP A 416 22.74 -10.11 -17.65
N ALA A 417 21.56 -9.52 -17.81
CA ALA A 417 20.34 -10.25 -18.17
C ALA A 417 19.61 -9.59 -19.35
N THR A 418 19.04 -10.40 -20.24
CA THR A 418 18.42 -9.99 -21.52
C THR A 418 16.88 -9.99 -21.45
N ALA A 419 16.20 -9.41 -22.45
CA ALA A 419 14.74 -9.20 -22.47
C ALA A 419 13.83 -10.41 -22.13
N PRO A 420 14.18 -11.68 -22.45
CA PRO A 420 13.40 -12.84 -22.02
C PRO A 420 13.48 -13.12 -20.51
N ASP A 421 14.57 -12.72 -19.85
CA ASP A 421 14.75 -12.86 -18.40
C ASP A 421 13.79 -11.94 -17.62
N LEU A 422 13.28 -10.86 -18.26
CA LEU A 422 12.31 -9.94 -17.65
C LEU A 422 10.92 -10.54 -17.43
N VAL A 423 10.46 -11.42 -18.32
CA VAL A 423 9.17 -12.13 -18.15
C VAL A 423 9.33 -13.18 -17.04
N LEU A 424 10.49 -13.82 -16.97
CA LEU A 424 10.89 -14.68 -15.85
C LEU A 424 11.08 -13.91 -14.54
N MET A 425 11.41 -12.62 -14.58
CA MET A 425 11.57 -11.76 -13.40
C MET A 425 10.24 -11.21 -12.87
N ALA A 426 9.30 -10.88 -13.77
CA ALA A 426 7.89 -10.70 -13.40
C ALA A 426 7.30 -12.00 -12.81
N ALA A 427 7.71 -13.16 -13.35
CA ALA A 427 7.43 -14.46 -12.75
C ALA A 427 8.28 -14.77 -11.49
N SER A 428 9.40 -14.07 -11.24
CA SER A 428 10.22 -14.15 -10.02
C SER A 428 9.77 -13.16 -8.94
N CYS A 429 8.89 -12.21 -9.26
CA CYS A 429 8.06 -11.56 -8.25
C CYS A 429 7.06 -12.56 -7.65
N PHE A 430 6.68 -13.61 -8.40
CA PHE A 430 5.89 -14.75 -7.93
C PHE A 430 6.75 -15.90 -7.35
N ARG A 431 7.93 -16.16 -7.91
CA ARG A 431 8.96 -17.03 -7.34
C ARG A 431 10.01 -16.15 -6.69
N GLY A 432 9.82 -15.82 -5.40
CA GLY A 432 10.66 -14.90 -4.62
C GLY A 432 12.13 -14.87 -5.07
N PHE A 433 12.70 -13.67 -5.19
CA PHE A 433 14.08 -13.43 -5.59
C PHE A 433 15.01 -14.53 -5.05
N PRO A 434 15.88 -15.13 -5.89
CA PRO A 434 16.96 -15.93 -5.36
C PRO A 434 17.86 -14.97 -4.59
N LEU A 435 17.74 -14.98 -3.26
CA LEU A 435 18.90 -14.64 -2.43
C LEU A 435 20.02 -15.53 -2.94
N GLN A 436 21.14 -14.90 -3.32
CA GLN A 436 22.30 -15.53 -3.92
C GLN A 436 22.50 -16.94 -3.37
N LYS A 437 22.30 -17.96 -4.22
CA LYS A 437 22.80 -19.30 -3.90
C LYS A 437 24.32 -19.15 -3.75
N PRO A 438 24.93 -19.51 -2.60
CA PRO A 438 26.35 -19.79 -2.61
C PRO A 438 26.60 -20.89 -3.64
N ARG A 439 27.63 -20.71 -4.47
CA ARG A 439 28.00 -21.59 -5.58
C ARG A 439 27.87 -23.06 -5.18
N SER A 440 27.25 -23.86 -6.03
CA SER A 440 27.10 -25.30 -5.87
C SER A 440 28.46 -25.98 -5.74
N ILE A 441 28.79 -26.47 -4.54
CA ILE A 441 29.75 -27.57 -4.40
C ILE A 441 28.97 -28.85 -4.70
N ARG A 442 29.37 -29.50 -5.79
CA ARG A 442 28.83 -30.79 -6.23
C ARG A 442 29.24 -31.84 -5.21
N ILE A 443 28.31 -32.30 -4.38
CA ILE A 443 28.48 -33.53 -3.59
C ILE A 443 27.50 -34.55 -4.15
N GLN A 444 28.05 -35.68 -4.60
CA GLN A 444 27.32 -36.80 -5.15
C GLN A 444 26.28 -37.32 -4.16
N SER A 445 25.14 -37.67 -4.74
CA SER A 445 24.04 -38.39 -4.14
C SER A 445 24.44 -39.77 -3.61
N SER A 446 24.07 -40.08 -2.37
CA SER A 446 23.58 -41.40 -2.00
C SER A 446 22.28 -41.24 -1.21
N LEU A 447 21.17 -41.32 -1.95
CA LEU A 447 19.85 -41.59 -1.39
C LEU A 447 19.83 -43.08 -1.03
N ASP A 448 19.66 -43.40 0.25
CA ASP A 448 19.08 -44.67 0.63
C ASP A 448 17.80 -44.41 1.45
N LYS A 449 16.71 -45.05 0.99
CA LYS A 449 15.37 -44.97 1.52
C LYS A 449 15.08 -46.29 2.24
N SER A 450 15.04 -46.30 3.57
CA SER A 450 14.34 -47.36 4.32
C SER A 450 13.99 -46.93 5.76
N PRO A 451 13.01 -47.57 6.42
CA PRO A 451 12.21 -46.97 7.49
C PRO A 451 12.72 -47.27 8.91
N ARG A 452 12.45 -46.31 9.81
CA ARG A 452 12.45 -46.35 11.29
C ARG A 452 13.13 -47.54 11.99
N ARG A 453 14.21 -47.26 12.73
CA ARG A 453 14.56 -47.92 13.99
C ARG A 453 14.80 -46.89 15.08
N LEU A 454 14.14 -47.10 16.22
CA LEU A 454 14.53 -46.53 17.51
C LEU A 454 15.99 -46.89 17.77
N VAL A 455 16.86 -45.88 17.80
CA VAL A 455 18.25 -46.05 18.24
C VAL A 455 18.43 -45.23 19.51
N THR A 456 18.83 -45.98 20.52
CA THR A 456 19.29 -45.64 21.86
C THR A 456 20.17 -44.41 21.94
N GLN A 457 20.00 -43.66 23.03
CA GLN A 457 20.77 -42.50 23.43
C GLN A 457 22.30 -42.72 23.32
N SER A 458 23.00 -41.71 22.81
CA SER A 458 24.45 -41.46 22.94
C SER A 458 24.71 -39.95 22.87
N PRO A 459 25.81 -39.45 23.46
CA PRO A 459 25.85 -38.15 24.13
C PRO A 459 25.97 -36.96 23.17
N VAL A 460 25.44 -35.82 23.65
CA VAL A 460 25.56 -34.43 23.20
C VAL A 460 26.44 -34.20 21.97
N ASN A 461 25.81 -33.90 20.84
CA ASN A 461 26.47 -33.32 19.66
C ASN A 461 26.24 -31.79 19.75
N PRO A 462 27.27 -30.93 19.87
CA PRO A 462 27.08 -29.49 19.88
C PRO A 462 26.57 -29.06 18.49
N LEU A 463 25.54 -28.22 18.46
CA LEU A 463 24.94 -27.74 17.23
C LEU A 463 26.01 -27.03 16.39
N SER A 464 26.23 -27.51 15.16
CA SER A 464 27.30 -27.04 14.27
C SER A 464 27.11 -25.58 13.86
N ILE A 465 28.05 -24.70 14.29
CA ILE A 465 28.17 -23.32 13.79
C ILE A 465 28.24 -23.35 12.26
N THR A 466 27.47 -22.50 11.59
CA THR A 466 27.48 -22.40 10.12
C THR A 466 28.72 -21.64 9.62
N PRO A 467 29.18 -21.88 8.38
CA PRO A 467 30.32 -21.13 7.81
C PRO A 467 30.11 -19.61 7.77
N LEU A 468 28.85 -19.15 7.70
CA LEU A 468 28.51 -17.74 7.78
C LEU A 468 28.70 -17.20 9.20
N GLU A 469 28.18 -17.91 10.20
CA GLU A 469 28.34 -17.55 11.61
C GLU A 469 29.81 -17.53 12.02
N GLU A 470 30.63 -18.47 11.53
CA GLU A 470 32.08 -18.49 11.77
C GLU A 470 32.79 -17.26 11.17
N LYS A 471 32.42 -16.86 9.96
CA LYS A 471 32.95 -15.65 9.32
C LYS A 471 32.54 -14.38 10.08
N CYS A 472 31.28 -14.30 10.51
CA CYS A 472 30.75 -13.18 11.29
C CYS A 472 31.43 -13.08 12.66
N LEU A 473 31.61 -14.22 13.35
CA LEU A 473 32.32 -14.31 14.62
C LEU A 473 33.78 -13.85 14.46
N THR A 474 34.49 -14.34 13.44
CA THR A 474 35.87 -13.93 13.16
C THR A 474 35.97 -12.42 12.92
N SER A 475 35.01 -11.86 12.17
CA SER A 475 34.97 -10.42 11.89
C SER A 475 34.67 -9.58 13.14
N PHE A 476 33.81 -10.07 14.03
CA PHE A 476 33.51 -9.45 15.32
C PHE A 476 34.74 -9.44 16.24
N LEU A 477 35.46 -10.56 16.32
CA LEU A 477 36.66 -10.70 17.15
C LEU A 477 37.85 -9.88 16.60
N ALA A 478 37.96 -9.70 15.28
CA ALA A 478 39.06 -8.99 14.64
C ALA A 478 39.17 -7.50 15.00
N ILE A 479 38.12 -6.86 15.54
CA ILE A 479 38.09 -5.42 15.80
C ILE A 479 38.90 -5.02 17.06
N SER A 480 39.51 -5.95 17.81
CA SER A 480 40.59 -5.56 18.74
C SER A 480 41.51 -6.74 19.13
N PRO A 481 42.83 -6.70 18.82
CA PRO A 481 43.76 -7.78 19.18
C PRO A 481 44.29 -7.73 20.63
N ARG A 482 43.85 -6.80 21.48
CA ARG A 482 44.53 -6.50 22.77
C ARG A 482 43.82 -6.96 24.05
N GLU A 483 42.61 -7.49 23.99
CA GLU A 483 41.87 -7.95 25.19
C GLU A 483 41.25 -9.34 24.97
N ALA A 484 42.11 -10.35 24.79
CA ALA A 484 41.71 -11.75 24.63
C ALA A 484 41.45 -12.43 25.99
N SER A 485 40.58 -11.86 26.82
CA SER A 485 40.02 -12.57 27.98
C SER A 485 38.52 -12.77 27.74
N GLY A 486 38.00 -13.99 28.00
CA GLY A 486 36.61 -14.35 27.67
C GLY A 486 35.55 -13.41 28.24
N THR A 487 35.81 -12.83 29.42
CA THR A 487 34.94 -11.85 30.08
C THR A 487 34.83 -10.51 29.34
N ALA A 488 35.90 -10.03 28.70
CA ALA A 488 35.88 -8.78 27.93
C ALA A 488 35.13 -8.93 26.60
N THR A 489 35.27 -10.10 25.95
CA THR A 489 34.52 -10.43 24.72
C THR A 489 33.02 -10.50 24.97
N ARG A 490 32.61 -11.10 26.10
CA ARG A 490 31.22 -11.18 26.53
C ARG A 490 30.59 -9.81 26.76
N ALA A 491 31.20 -8.96 27.58
CA ALA A 491 30.66 -7.62 27.89
C ALA A 491 30.44 -6.79 26.61
N ARG A 492 31.37 -6.90 25.65
CA ARG A 492 31.25 -6.23 24.36
C ARG A 492 30.10 -6.78 23.49
N ALA A 493 29.91 -8.09 23.49
CA ALA A 493 28.81 -8.72 22.76
C ALA A 493 27.45 -8.28 23.36
N GLU A 494 27.36 -8.22 24.70
CA GLU A 494 26.20 -7.69 25.42
C GLU A 494 25.92 -6.23 25.03
N ASP A 495 26.93 -5.34 25.08
CA ASP A 495 26.80 -3.92 24.72
C ASP A 495 26.34 -3.72 23.27
N LEU A 496 26.92 -4.48 22.33
CA LEU A 496 26.54 -4.40 20.93
C LEU A 496 25.10 -4.87 20.71
N CYS A 497 24.70 -5.99 21.31
CA CYS A 497 23.33 -6.49 21.23
C CYS A 497 22.33 -5.48 21.85
N GLN A 498 22.68 -4.83 22.96
CA GLN A 498 21.87 -3.78 23.57
C GLN A 498 21.79 -2.50 22.72
N SER A 499 22.88 -2.10 22.05
CA SER A 499 22.85 -0.96 21.10
C SER A 499 21.99 -1.30 19.90
N ALA A 500 22.22 -2.47 19.28
CA ALA A 500 21.46 -2.96 18.14
C ALA A 500 19.96 -3.07 18.44
N ALA A 501 19.61 -3.48 19.67
CA ALA A 501 18.23 -3.52 20.15
C ALA A 501 17.57 -2.14 20.24
N ARG A 502 18.34 -1.09 20.58
CA ARG A 502 17.84 0.29 20.76
C ARG A 502 17.79 1.08 19.45
N ASP A 503 18.83 0.98 18.63
CA ASP A 503 19.03 1.87 17.48
C ASP A 503 18.69 1.22 16.13
N GLN A 504 18.67 -0.11 16.04
CA GLN A 504 18.52 -0.89 14.80
C GLN A 504 19.44 -0.44 13.65
N LYS A 505 20.58 0.19 13.97
CA LYS A 505 21.56 0.71 13.01
C LYS A 505 22.80 -0.17 12.89
N SER A 506 22.97 -1.11 13.82
CA SER A 506 24.11 -2.02 13.84
C SER A 506 24.07 -2.99 12.65
N PRO A 507 25.18 -3.21 11.92
CA PRO A 507 25.18 -4.12 10.78
C PRO A 507 24.88 -5.57 11.20
N SER A 508 24.10 -6.29 10.39
CA SER A 508 23.64 -7.66 10.68
C SER A 508 24.77 -8.63 10.98
N ASP A 509 25.88 -8.53 10.25
CA ASP A 509 27.00 -9.47 10.34
C ASP A 509 27.70 -9.36 11.71
N PHE A 510 27.74 -8.16 12.29
CA PHE A 510 28.29 -7.94 13.63
C PHE A 510 27.37 -8.43 14.74
N VAL A 511 26.05 -8.26 14.55
CA VAL A 511 25.04 -8.77 15.49
C VAL A 511 25.08 -10.31 15.50
N ILE A 512 25.21 -10.95 14.34
CA ILE A 512 25.38 -12.42 14.25
C ILE A 512 26.65 -12.84 14.99
N GLY A 513 27.79 -12.17 14.75
CA GLY A 513 29.05 -12.49 15.42
C GLY A 513 28.97 -12.36 16.95
N ALA A 514 28.30 -11.31 17.45
CA ALA A 514 28.07 -11.12 18.89
C ALA A 514 27.15 -12.19 19.49
N LEU A 515 26.06 -12.57 18.80
CA LEU A 515 25.16 -13.62 19.27
C LEU A 515 25.84 -14.99 19.35
N VAL A 516 26.70 -15.33 18.38
CA VAL A 516 27.51 -16.56 18.40
C VAL A 516 28.50 -16.53 19.57
N ALA A 517 29.11 -15.37 19.84
CA ALA A 517 30.02 -15.22 20.99
C ALA A 517 29.31 -15.41 22.34
N LEU A 518 28.09 -14.88 22.48
CA LEU A 518 27.25 -15.07 23.67
C LEU A 518 26.82 -16.52 23.87
N GLU A 519 26.48 -17.22 22.79
CA GLU A 519 26.09 -18.63 22.84
C GLU A 519 27.27 -19.53 23.26
N ALA A 520 28.46 -19.31 22.70
CA ALA A 520 29.66 -20.06 23.05
C ALA A 520 30.05 -19.89 24.53
N ASP A 521 29.90 -18.68 25.09
CA ASP A 521 30.15 -18.43 26.51
C ASP A 521 29.13 -19.16 27.42
N ALA A 522 27.87 -19.24 27.01
CA ALA A 522 26.82 -19.92 27.77
C ALA A 522 27.06 -21.44 27.91
N GLU A 523 27.67 -22.09 26.91
CA GLU A 523 28.09 -23.50 27.02
C GLU A 523 29.19 -23.70 28.08
N THR A 524 30.01 -22.68 28.34
CA THR A 524 31.13 -22.76 29.30
C THR A 524 30.73 -22.39 30.74
N VAL A 525 29.77 -21.47 30.91
CA VAL A 525 29.36 -20.93 32.22
C VAL A 525 28.18 -21.69 32.84
N GLY A 526 27.52 -22.56 32.08
CA GLY A 526 26.31 -23.28 32.49
C GLY A 526 25.04 -22.50 32.17
N ALA A 527 24.01 -23.23 31.74
CA ALA A 527 22.69 -22.82 31.25
C ALA A 527 22.22 -21.39 31.59
N ALA A 528 21.74 -20.68 30.58
CA ALA A 528 21.31 -19.30 30.66
C ALA A 528 19.87 -19.17 31.21
N GLY A 529 19.77 -18.61 32.41
CA GLY A 529 18.53 -18.09 32.99
C GLY A 529 17.57 -19.13 33.56
N ASN A 530 16.91 -18.76 34.66
CA ASN A 530 15.79 -19.54 35.18
C ASN A 530 14.56 -19.31 34.28
N LEU A 531 13.63 -20.28 34.23
CA LEU A 531 12.38 -20.12 33.46
C LEU A 531 11.60 -18.84 33.87
N GLN A 532 11.70 -18.43 35.13
CA GLN A 532 11.08 -17.21 35.64
C GLN A 532 11.62 -15.93 34.98
N ASP A 533 12.85 -15.94 34.47
CA ASP A 533 13.45 -14.79 33.80
C ASP A 533 12.84 -14.55 32.41
N LEU A 534 12.15 -15.56 31.85
CA LEU A 534 11.43 -15.47 30.59
C LEU A 534 9.99 -14.97 30.75
N ASP A 535 9.47 -14.82 31.96
CA ASP A 535 8.08 -14.40 32.19
C ASP A 535 7.85 -12.95 31.70
N GLY A 536 6.91 -12.79 30.76
CA GLY A 536 6.55 -11.48 30.21
C GLY A 536 6.30 -11.45 28.70
N SER A 537 6.15 -10.24 28.17
CA SER A 537 5.93 -9.95 26.75
C SER A 537 7.23 -9.54 26.09
N TRP A 538 7.63 -10.26 25.03
CA TRP A 538 8.88 -10.08 24.32
C TRP A 538 8.64 -9.69 22.87
N ARG A 539 9.35 -8.68 22.37
CA ARG A 539 9.35 -8.27 20.96
C ARG A 539 10.55 -8.88 20.26
N LEU A 540 10.31 -9.54 19.12
CA LEU A 540 11.38 -10.00 18.24
C LEU A 540 12.12 -8.80 17.60
N ILE A 541 13.43 -8.72 17.78
CA ILE A 541 14.27 -7.68 17.15
C ILE A 541 15.07 -8.24 15.97
N PHE A 542 15.59 -9.47 16.10
CA PHE A 542 16.51 -10.05 15.13
C PHE A 542 16.34 -11.56 15.02
N SER A 543 16.51 -12.13 13.81
CA SER A 543 16.53 -13.57 13.56
C SER A 543 17.48 -13.92 12.40
N SER A 544 18.36 -14.91 12.59
CA SER A 544 19.23 -15.47 11.53
C SER A 544 18.67 -16.74 10.86
N SER A 545 17.59 -17.33 11.40
CA SER A 545 16.89 -18.48 10.80
C SER A 545 16.19 -18.09 9.51
N ALA A 546 16.86 -18.36 8.39
CA ALA A 546 16.34 -18.43 7.03
C ALA A 546 15.90 -17.11 6.35
N PRO A 547 16.02 -17.04 5.01
CA PRO A 547 15.49 -15.95 4.21
C PRO A 547 13.98 -15.82 4.45
N ILE A 548 13.54 -14.69 5.00
CA ILE A 548 12.14 -14.47 5.33
C ILE A 548 11.33 -14.56 4.01
N PRO A 549 10.42 -15.54 3.85
CA PRO A 549 9.59 -15.58 2.65
C PRO A 549 8.77 -14.30 2.63
N PRO A 550 8.60 -13.67 1.47
CA PRO A 550 8.31 -12.26 1.43
C PRO A 550 6.92 -11.96 2.03
N TRP A 551 6.00 -12.94 2.12
CA TRP A 551 4.72 -12.86 2.86
C TRP A 551 4.77 -12.68 4.37
N ARG A 552 5.90 -12.96 5.01
CA ARG A 552 6.02 -12.99 6.47
C ARG A 552 6.65 -11.72 7.08
N TYR A 553 7.20 -10.83 6.27
CA TYR A 553 7.67 -9.54 6.74
C TYR A 553 6.51 -8.54 6.73
N ILE A 554 5.94 -8.34 7.90
CA ILE A 554 5.24 -7.10 8.23
C ILE A 554 5.89 -6.68 9.55
N PRO A 555 6.37 -5.44 9.71
CA PRO A 555 6.74 -4.92 11.02
C PRO A 555 5.43 -4.67 11.78
N ILE A 556 4.72 -5.74 12.10
CA ILE A 556 3.68 -5.71 13.11
C ILE A 556 4.43 -5.89 14.41
N PRO A 557 4.16 -5.11 15.47
CA PRO A 557 4.60 -5.49 16.81
C PRO A 557 4.01 -6.87 17.10
N GLU A 558 4.85 -7.91 16.95
CA GLU A 558 4.54 -9.26 17.38
C GLU A 558 5.09 -9.43 18.79
N SER A 559 4.18 -9.57 19.75
CA SER A 559 4.51 -9.82 21.14
C SER A 559 4.49 -11.32 21.39
N PHE A 560 5.67 -11.89 21.60
CA PHE A 560 5.92 -13.25 22.08
C PHE A 560 5.74 -13.25 23.61
N ILE A 561 4.61 -13.75 24.09
CA ILE A 561 4.22 -13.69 25.50
C ILE A 561 4.42 -15.08 26.12
N VAL A 562 5.27 -15.14 27.13
CA VAL A 562 5.47 -16.35 27.96
C VAL A 562 4.84 -16.09 29.31
N ASN A 563 3.91 -16.95 29.72
CA ASN A 563 3.34 -16.95 31.06
C ASN A 563 3.75 -18.24 31.77
N VAL A 564 4.67 -18.09 32.73
CA VAL A 564 5.27 -19.21 33.46
C VAL A 564 4.28 -19.87 34.41
N ALA A 565 3.39 -19.11 35.04
CA ALA A 565 2.42 -19.63 36.00
C ALA A 565 1.44 -20.63 35.37
N ASP A 566 1.00 -20.34 34.14
CA ASP A 566 0.01 -21.15 33.42
C ASP A 566 0.65 -22.14 32.42
N SER A 567 1.99 -22.20 32.35
CA SER A 567 2.72 -22.93 31.29
C SER A 567 2.18 -22.64 29.88
N SER A 568 1.75 -21.39 29.67
CA SER A 568 1.05 -20.96 28.48
C SER A 568 1.90 -19.99 27.67
N PHE A 569 1.69 -20.02 26.36
CA PHE A 569 2.42 -19.20 25.41
C PHE A 569 1.45 -18.53 24.44
N ALA A 570 1.73 -17.28 24.06
CA ALA A 570 0.95 -16.57 23.06
C ALA A 570 1.81 -15.73 22.11
N LEU A 571 1.41 -15.69 20.83
CA LEU A 571 1.95 -14.78 19.84
C LEU A 571 0.83 -13.84 19.39
N LYS A 572 0.89 -12.58 19.83
CA LYS A 572 -0.08 -11.54 19.48
C LYS A 572 0.46 -10.65 18.37
N SER A 573 -0.37 -10.34 17.39
CA SER A 573 -0.04 -9.45 16.27
C SER A 573 -1.27 -8.60 15.93
N GLN A 574 -1.10 -7.29 15.74
CA GLN A 574 -2.20 -6.37 15.44
C GLN A 574 -1.93 -5.57 14.16
N LEU A 575 -2.67 -5.89 13.09
CA LEU A 575 -2.62 -5.21 11.80
C LEU A 575 -3.87 -4.34 11.62
N GLY A 576 -3.80 -3.09 12.10
CA GLY A 576 -4.91 -2.16 12.02
C GLY A 576 -6.12 -2.64 12.82
N PHE A 577 -7.21 -2.99 12.13
CA PHE A 577 -8.43 -3.52 12.75
C PHE A 577 -8.46 -5.05 12.85
N ILE A 578 -7.45 -5.75 12.32
CA ILE A 578 -7.33 -7.21 12.40
C ILE A 578 -6.29 -7.56 13.47
N GLY A 579 -6.71 -8.26 14.53
CA GLY A 579 -5.82 -8.81 15.54
C GLY A 579 -5.75 -10.32 15.45
N THR A 580 -4.55 -10.88 15.48
CA THR A 580 -4.32 -12.33 15.60
C THR A 580 -3.65 -12.63 16.94
N ASN A 581 -4.12 -13.68 17.61
CA ASN A 581 -3.55 -14.18 18.86
C ASN A 581 -3.44 -15.70 18.76
N PHE A 582 -2.24 -16.19 18.47
CA PHE A 582 -1.95 -17.61 18.50
C PHE A 582 -1.65 -18.01 19.94
N GLN A 583 -2.41 -18.94 20.49
CA GLN A 583 -2.24 -19.45 21.85
C GLN A 583 -1.75 -20.89 21.81
N GLY A 584 -1.04 -21.27 22.86
CA GLY A 584 -0.38 -22.55 22.96
C GLY A 584 0.08 -22.88 24.37
N SER A 585 0.71 -24.04 24.49
CA SER A 585 1.35 -24.51 25.70
C SER A 585 2.84 -24.71 25.44
N PHE A 586 3.64 -24.67 26.49
CA PHE A 586 5.06 -24.98 26.40
C PHE A 586 5.52 -25.95 27.50
N THR A 587 6.66 -26.59 27.26
CA THR A 587 7.40 -27.39 28.23
C THR A 587 8.83 -26.87 28.31
N TRP A 588 9.39 -26.79 29.52
CA TRP A 588 10.74 -26.32 29.79
C TRP A 588 11.64 -27.47 30.26
N ASP A 589 12.81 -27.60 29.65
CA ASP A 589 13.89 -28.47 30.13
C ASP A 589 14.99 -27.61 30.78
N PRO A 590 15.11 -27.62 32.12
CA PRO A 590 16.06 -26.80 32.86
C PRO A 590 17.52 -27.22 32.67
N LEU A 591 17.78 -28.46 32.24
CA LEU A 591 19.16 -28.93 32.03
C LEU A 591 19.74 -28.42 30.73
N THR A 592 18.88 -28.16 29.74
CA THR A 592 19.31 -27.77 28.39
C THR A 592 18.83 -26.37 27.99
N SER A 593 18.15 -25.65 28.89
CA SER A 593 17.48 -24.37 28.62
C SER A 593 16.56 -24.40 27.39
N LYS A 594 15.92 -25.56 27.13
CA LYS A 594 15.05 -25.75 25.98
C LYS A 594 13.60 -25.46 26.33
N LEU A 595 13.01 -24.53 25.59
CA LEU A 595 11.59 -24.23 25.62
C LEU A 595 10.95 -24.85 24.37
N ASN A 596 10.20 -25.94 24.55
CA ASN A 596 9.39 -26.52 23.49
C ASN A 596 7.98 -25.94 23.57
N PHE A 597 7.49 -25.32 22.49
CA PHE A 597 6.16 -24.73 22.46
C PHE A 597 5.41 -25.12 21.19
N GLY A 598 4.09 -25.19 21.29
CA GLY A 598 3.21 -25.52 20.18
C GLY A 598 1.92 -24.71 20.24
N PHE A 599 1.45 -24.23 19.08
CA PHE A 599 0.19 -23.51 18.97
C PHE A 599 -0.97 -24.49 18.85
N ASN A 600 -1.96 -24.35 19.73
CA ASN A 600 -3.16 -25.18 19.73
C ASN A 600 -4.40 -24.40 19.25
N GLN A 601 -4.33 -23.06 19.27
CA GLN A 601 -5.48 -22.21 19.01
C GLN A 601 -5.06 -20.90 18.33
N LEU A 602 -5.90 -20.40 17.41
CA LEU A 602 -5.80 -19.06 16.83
C LEU A 602 -7.09 -18.29 17.13
N LEU A 603 -6.98 -17.17 17.81
CA LEU A 603 -8.05 -16.20 17.95
C LEU A 603 -7.83 -15.09 16.93
N LEU A 604 -8.78 -14.93 16.01
CA LEU A 604 -8.80 -13.88 15.01
C LEU A 604 -9.87 -12.87 15.37
N SER A 605 -9.50 -11.59 15.38
CA SER A 605 -10.38 -10.47 15.69
C SER A 605 -10.38 -9.49 14.52
N CYS A 606 -11.55 -8.95 14.20
CA CYS A 606 -11.74 -7.92 13.18
C CYS A 606 -12.86 -6.98 13.65
N PHE A 607 -12.54 -5.75 14.04
CA PHE A 607 -13.47 -4.86 14.75
C PHE A 607 -14.07 -5.54 16.00
N SER A 608 -15.41 -5.66 16.08
CA SER A 608 -16.14 -6.37 17.15
C SER A 608 -16.28 -7.88 16.92
N TRP A 609 -15.94 -8.37 15.72
CA TRP A 609 -16.01 -9.79 15.38
C TRP A 609 -14.79 -10.53 15.94
N ARG A 610 -15.04 -11.64 16.64
CA ARG A 610 -13.99 -12.52 17.18
C ARG A 610 -14.34 -13.97 16.82
N LYS A 611 -13.37 -14.72 16.31
CA LYS A 611 -13.52 -16.15 16.01
C LYS A 611 -12.28 -16.94 16.40
N THR A 612 -12.52 -18.12 16.95
CA THR A 612 -11.48 -19.03 17.41
C THR A 612 -11.37 -20.23 16.47
N PHE A 613 -10.15 -20.56 16.05
CA PHE A 613 -9.82 -21.71 15.24
C PHE A 613 -8.93 -22.65 16.04
N LYS A 614 -9.20 -23.96 15.99
CA LYS A 614 -8.28 -24.98 16.50
C LYS A 614 -7.19 -25.23 15.46
N LEU A 615 -5.95 -25.31 15.92
CA LEU A 615 -4.79 -25.60 15.08
C LEU A 615 -4.29 -27.02 15.39
N ASP A 616 -3.74 -27.66 14.36
CA ASP A 616 -3.04 -28.94 14.51
C ASP A 616 -1.53 -28.67 14.60
N VAL A 617 -0.86 -29.28 15.57
CA VAL A 617 0.36 -28.70 16.19
C VAL A 617 1.62 -29.08 15.41
N SER A 618 2.44 -28.08 15.05
CA SER A 618 3.89 -28.28 14.87
C SER A 618 4.62 -27.69 16.07
N TRP A 619 5.33 -28.54 16.81
CA TRP A 619 6.13 -28.14 17.96
C TRP A 619 7.43 -27.48 17.48
N LYS A 620 7.80 -26.38 18.12
CA LYS A 620 9.08 -25.68 17.90
C LYS A 620 9.87 -25.65 19.21
N THR A 621 11.19 -25.72 19.08
CA THR A 621 12.10 -25.74 20.24
C THR A 621 13.07 -24.59 20.14
N TYR A 622 13.08 -23.71 21.15
CA TYR A 622 14.08 -22.66 21.30
C TYR A 622 15.00 -23.02 22.47
N THR A 623 16.30 -22.97 22.22
CA THR A 623 17.35 -23.18 23.22
C THR A 623 17.87 -21.82 23.65
N TRP A 624 17.58 -21.42 24.87
CA TRP A 624 17.95 -20.09 25.37
C TRP A 624 19.38 -20.11 25.91
N PHE A 625 20.19 -19.16 25.46
CA PHE A 625 21.59 -19.05 25.85
C PHE A 625 21.94 -17.69 26.45
N TYR A 626 21.01 -16.73 26.47
CA TYR A 626 21.22 -15.45 27.17
C TYR A 626 19.87 -14.84 27.59
N VAL A 627 19.70 -14.50 28.87
CA VAL A 627 18.54 -13.75 29.39
C VAL A 627 19.01 -12.84 30.51
N ARG A 628 19.02 -11.52 30.29
CA ARG A 628 19.35 -10.50 31.32
C ARG A 628 18.64 -9.18 31.05
N ASP A 629 18.27 -8.51 32.13
CA ASP A 629 17.58 -7.20 32.13
C ASP A 629 16.30 -7.20 31.29
N SER A 630 16.42 -6.71 30.04
CA SER A 630 15.37 -6.61 29.05
C SER A 630 15.71 -7.32 27.74
N LEU A 631 16.77 -8.13 27.68
CA LEU A 631 17.24 -8.78 26.46
C LEU A 631 17.27 -10.30 26.65
N ALA A 632 16.75 -11.02 25.66
CA ALA A 632 16.82 -12.47 25.62
C ALA A 632 17.23 -12.98 24.24
N CYS A 633 18.12 -13.97 24.20
CA CYS A 633 18.67 -14.58 23.00
C CYS A 633 18.52 -16.10 23.03
N ALA A 634 18.15 -16.66 21.89
CA ALA A 634 17.90 -18.10 21.75
C ALA A 634 18.31 -18.62 20.38
N ARG A 635 18.58 -19.93 20.30
CA ARG A 635 18.75 -20.66 19.05
C ARG A 635 17.52 -21.53 18.78
N SER A 636 16.93 -21.37 17.61
CA SER A 636 15.86 -22.21 17.11
C SER A 636 16.39 -23.60 16.73
N SER A 637 15.59 -24.65 16.92
CA SER A 637 15.86 -26.00 16.41
C SER A 637 16.01 -26.06 14.89
N GLU A 638 15.52 -25.04 14.17
CA GLU A 638 15.74 -24.86 12.72
C GLU A 638 17.10 -24.21 12.39
N GLY A 639 17.95 -23.96 13.41
CA GLY A 639 19.34 -23.53 13.28
C GLY A 639 19.60 -22.03 13.38
N GLY A 640 18.57 -21.19 13.49
CA GLY A 640 18.77 -19.73 13.56
C GLY A 640 18.85 -19.13 14.95
N LEU A 641 19.65 -18.07 15.07
CA LEU A 641 19.82 -17.21 16.23
C LEU A 641 18.74 -16.14 16.28
N ILE A 642 18.21 -15.89 17.47
CA ILE A 642 17.09 -14.97 17.70
C ILE A 642 17.46 -14.04 18.84
N MET A 643 17.09 -12.76 18.71
CA MET A 643 17.22 -11.75 19.76
C MET A 643 15.89 -11.04 20.00
N MET A 644 15.50 -10.92 21.26
CA MET A 644 14.22 -10.37 21.72
C MET A 644 14.42 -9.31 22.81
N LEU A 645 13.52 -8.31 22.83
CA LEU A 645 13.45 -7.27 23.86
C LEU A 645 12.20 -7.43 24.72
N LEU A 646 12.34 -7.33 26.03
CA LEU A 646 11.23 -7.31 26.96
C LEU A 646 10.44 -5.99 26.82
N GLU A 647 9.14 -6.09 26.55
CA GLU A 647 8.22 -4.95 26.47
C GLU A 647 7.54 -4.68 27.82
N SER A 648 7.14 -5.73 28.53
CA SER A 648 6.42 -5.65 29.80
C SER A 648 6.53 -6.97 30.57
N ARG A 649 6.77 -6.90 31.88
CA ARG A 649 6.64 -8.04 32.81
C ARG A 649 5.20 -8.26 33.29
N ASN A 650 4.33 -7.26 33.11
CA ASN A 650 2.92 -7.39 33.43
C ASN A 650 2.22 -8.08 32.27
N HIS A 651 1.63 -9.25 32.54
CA HIS A 651 0.74 -9.93 31.62
C HIS A 651 -0.43 -8.99 31.30
N PRO A 652 -0.69 -8.64 30.03
CA PRO A 652 -1.93 -7.95 29.70
C PRO A 652 -3.07 -8.89 30.09
N THR A 653 -3.75 -8.56 31.19
CA THR A 653 -4.93 -9.28 31.68
C THR A 653 -5.88 -9.48 30.51
N HIS A 654 -6.38 -10.70 30.33
CA HIS A 654 -7.38 -11.03 29.32
C HIS A 654 -8.56 -10.04 29.40
N GLY A 655 -8.57 -8.98 28.59
CA GLY A 655 -9.62 -7.97 28.73
C GLY A 655 -9.50 -6.62 28.03
N GLU A 656 -8.43 -6.28 27.30
CA GLU A 656 -8.37 -5.02 26.52
C GLU A 656 -8.21 -5.24 25.01
#